data_AF-A0A4W2CBS4-F1
#
_entry.id   AF-A0A4W2CBS4-F1
#
_cell.length_a   1.000
_cell.length_b   1.000
_cell.length_c   1.000
_cell.angle_alpha   90.00
_cell.angle_beta   90.00
_cell.angle_gamma   90.00
#
_symmetry.space_group_name_H-M   'P 1'
#
loop_
_entity.id
_entity.type
_entity.pdbx_description
1 polymer ?
#
loop_
_entity_poly.entity_id
_entity_poly.type
_entity_poly.pdbx_seq_one_letter_code
_entity_poly.pdbx_strand_id
1 'polypeptide(L)'
;MVLHDNSGSAGFKRCSVHFGPFTLAVVSVLYACLITSALGGTDKELRLVAGQTKCSGRVEVKVQEEWGTVCNTGWDLAAVSVVCKQLGCPSVIKATGWTNSSAGTGRIWMDHVSCRGNESALWDCKHEGWGKHNCTHQQDVGVTCSDGSDLEMRLMNGGNRCSGRIEIKFQGQWGTVCDDNFNLDHASVVCKQLGCGSAVSFSGSANFGEGSGPIWFDDLVCHGNESALWNCRHEGWGKHNCDHAEDAGVICLEGADLSLRLVDGVTKCSGRLEVRFQGEWGTVCDDGWDSDDAAVACQQLGCPTAITAVGRVNASEGTGHIWLDSVSCQGHESAVWQCRHHEWGKHYCNHNEDAGVTCSDGSDLELRLKGGGSRCAGTVEVEIQKLIGKVCDRSWGLKEADVVCKQLGCGSALRTSYQVYSKIQATNTWLFLNNCNGNETSIWDCKNWQWGGLSCEHYHEAKVTCSAHREPRLVGGDIPCSGRVEVKHGDTWGTICDSDFSLESASVLCRELECGSVVSILGGAHFGEGNGQIWAEEFQCEGNESHLSLCPVAPRLDGTCSHSKDIGVVCSRYTEVRLVGGNTPCEGRVEVKILGTWGPLCNSHWDMEDAHVLCQQLKCGVAASIPGRAPFGKGSGQPWRHMFHCTGTEQHMGDCPVTALGASLCPEGQVASVICSGNRSQTLYPCNSSSSDPESSVVLEENGVPCIGSGQLRLVNGGGRCAGRIEVYHEGSWGTICDDSWDLDDAHVVCRQLGCGVAINATGSAHFGEGSGPIWLDEVNCNGKEPRISQCRSHGWGRQNCRHKEDAGVICSEFMSLRLISDSSSETCAGRLEVFYNGAWGSVGKSDMSATTVGVVCRQLGCTDKGSIRPAPSDKVENRYMWVDNVRCPKGPETLWQCPSSPWKRRLASPSEETWITCADKIRLQEGTTNCSGRVEVWHGGSWGTVCDDSWDLNDAQVVCRQLGCGLALEAGKEAAFGQGTGPIWLNEVKCKGNESSLWDCPARSWGHSDCGHKEDASVKCSVSSRGENSVHEIQYREMNSCLKADDLDLYNSSGDHVDVQ
;
A
#
# COMPACT_ATOMS: atom_id res chain seq x y z
N MET A 1 42.37 -20.53 -5.86
CA MET A 1 43.80 -20.29 -5.61
C MET A 1 44.20 -21.17 -4.41
N VAL A 2 44.80 -22.33 -4.70
CA VAL A 2 45.90 -23.00 -3.95
C VAL A 2 45.68 -23.41 -2.46
N LEU A 3 45.61 -24.75 -2.26
CA LEU A 3 46.10 -25.65 -1.18
C LEU A 3 45.17 -26.18 -0.05
N HIS A 4 44.89 -27.49 -0.20
CA HIS A 4 45.19 -28.64 0.69
C HIS A 4 44.32 -29.07 1.89
N ASP A 5 43.97 -30.36 1.80
CA ASP A 5 43.54 -31.35 2.79
C ASP A 5 44.30 -31.34 4.13
N ASN A 6 43.61 -31.65 5.25
CA ASN A 6 43.74 -32.97 5.88
C ASN A 6 42.84 -33.22 7.10
N SER A 7 42.43 -34.48 7.21
CA SER A 7 41.75 -35.16 8.32
C SER A 7 42.56 -35.24 9.61
N GLY A 8 41.89 -35.35 10.76
CA GLY A 8 42.49 -35.88 11.99
C GLY A 8 41.60 -35.78 13.24
N SER A 9 41.31 -36.92 13.87
CA SER A 9 40.36 -37.15 14.96
C SER A 9 40.95 -36.96 16.38
N ALA A 10 40.03 -36.73 17.34
CA ALA A 10 40.00 -37.09 18.77
C ALA A 10 40.62 -36.15 19.83
N GLY A 11 39.76 -35.76 20.80
CA GLY A 11 40.19 -35.28 22.13
C GLY A 11 39.13 -34.49 22.92
N PHE A 12 38.40 -35.16 23.82
CA PHE A 12 37.47 -34.58 24.81
C PHE A 12 38.23 -34.06 26.06
N LYS A 13 38.03 -32.80 26.49
CA LYS A 13 37.85 -32.35 27.91
C LYS A 13 37.66 -30.83 28.09
N ARG A 14 36.57 -30.50 28.83
CA ARG A 14 36.22 -29.35 29.71
C ARG A 14 37.08 -28.06 29.76
N CYS A 15 36.38 -26.91 29.79
CA CYS A 15 36.58 -25.81 30.76
C CYS A 15 35.31 -24.95 30.95
N SER A 16 35.13 -24.45 32.17
CA SER A 16 34.05 -23.56 32.68
C SER A 16 34.38 -22.07 32.48
N VAL A 17 33.37 -21.19 32.57
CA VAL A 17 33.54 -19.72 32.65
C VAL A 17 32.92 -19.17 33.95
N HIS A 18 33.60 -18.16 34.48
CA HIS A 18 33.47 -17.42 35.75
C HIS A 18 32.60 -16.16 35.62
N PHE A 19 32.04 -15.66 36.73
CA PHE A 19 31.92 -14.22 37.06
C PHE A 19 31.84 -14.02 38.59
N GLY A 20 32.34 -12.88 39.09
CA GLY A 20 32.18 -12.35 40.47
C GLY A 20 32.28 -10.80 40.42
N PRO A 21 32.43 -10.04 41.55
CA PRO A 21 32.21 -10.39 42.96
C PRO A 21 31.71 -9.22 43.91
N PHE A 22 31.53 -9.53 45.23
CA PHE A 22 31.52 -8.67 46.47
C PHE A 22 30.36 -7.66 46.71
N THR A 23 29.71 -7.48 47.89
CA THR A 23 29.67 -8.07 49.26
C THR A 23 28.62 -7.30 50.10
N LEU A 24 27.85 -7.88 51.05
CA LEU A 24 28.02 -7.95 52.54
C LEU A 24 26.56 -8.22 53.06
N ALA A 25 26.20 -8.98 54.10
CA ALA A 25 26.87 -9.79 55.10
C ALA A 25 25.81 -10.61 55.90
N VAL A 26 26.25 -11.68 56.59
CA VAL A 26 25.80 -12.15 57.92
C VAL A 26 24.71 -13.26 58.02
N VAL A 27 25.15 -14.35 58.69
CA VAL A 27 24.51 -15.54 59.30
C VAL A 27 24.32 -16.81 58.48
N SER A 28 25.33 -17.67 58.58
CA SER A 28 25.30 -19.13 58.41
C SER A 28 24.89 -19.82 59.71
N VAL A 29 23.76 -20.56 59.74
CA VAL A 29 23.44 -21.75 60.57
C VAL A 29 22.13 -22.31 59.94
N LEU A 30 21.96 -23.52 59.40
CA LEU A 30 22.13 -24.87 59.93
C LEU A 30 22.05 -25.87 58.75
N TYR A 31 23.17 -26.42 58.30
CA TYR A 31 23.23 -27.80 57.77
C TYR A 31 24.66 -28.32 57.92
N ALA A 32 25.04 -28.61 59.17
CA ALA A 32 26.15 -29.49 59.53
C ALA A 32 26.00 -29.88 61.02
N CYS A 33 26.48 -31.07 61.37
CA CYS A 33 26.20 -31.88 62.58
C CYS A 33 24.75 -32.41 62.62
N LEU A 34 24.49 -33.69 62.35
CA LEU A 34 25.07 -34.83 63.05
C LEU A 34 25.43 -35.98 62.10
N ILE A 35 26.71 -36.14 61.79
CA ILE A 35 27.31 -37.45 61.56
C ILE A 35 28.27 -37.68 62.73
N THR A 36 27.90 -38.70 63.52
CA THR A 36 28.56 -39.49 64.59
C THR A 36 27.62 -39.49 65.80
N SER A 37 26.94 -40.58 66.18
CA SER A 37 27.36 -41.99 66.20
C SER A 37 26.17 -42.91 66.58
N ALA A 38 25.99 -44.06 65.89
CA ALA A 38 25.46 -45.35 66.40
C ALA A 38 25.20 -46.29 65.19
N LEU A 39 26.01 -47.32 64.97
CA LEU A 39 25.71 -48.72 65.35
C LEU A 39 24.46 -49.31 64.65
N GLY A 40 24.70 -50.21 63.69
CA GLY A 40 23.77 -51.28 63.28
C GLY A 40 22.76 -50.91 62.19
N GLY A 41 23.13 -51.15 60.93
CA GLY A 41 22.12 -51.35 59.88
C GLY A 41 21.32 -52.60 60.22
N THR A 42 20.08 -52.43 60.67
CA THR A 42 19.15 -53.54 60.88
C THR A 42 18.53 -53.88 59.52
N ASP A 43 19.02 -54.93 58.87
CA ASP A 43 18.37 -55.49 57.69
C ASP A 43 17.00 -56.03 58.13
N LYS A 44 15.92 -55.52 57.54
CA LYS A 44 14.56 -56.01 57.78
C LYS A 44 14.17 -56.90 56.61
N GLU A 45 13.72 -58.12 56.91
CA GLU A 45 13.33 -59.10 55.88
C GLU A 45 11.86 -59.49 56.07
N LEU A 46 11.19 -59.95 55.01
CA LEU A 46 9.82 -60.45 55.06
C LEU A 46 9.76 -61.83 54.39
N ARG A 47 9.04 -62.78 54.99
CA ARG A 47 8.83 -64.13 54.44
C ARG A 47 7.43 -64.65 54.72
N LEU A 48 7.03 -65.64 53.92
CA LEU A 48 5.82 -66.44 54.17
C LEU A 48 6.21 -67.84 54.66
N VAL A 49 5.54 -68.31 55.71
CA VAL A 49 5.80 -69.62 56.32
C VAL A 49 4.53 -70.48 56.29
N ALA A 50 4.70 -71.78 56.08
CA ALA A 50 3.65 -72.80 56.14
C ALA A 50 2.49 -72.65 55.12
N GLY A 51 2.71 -71.95 53.99
CA GLY A 51 1.76 -71.93 52.87
C GLY A 51 2.05 -72.99 51.81
N GLN A 52 1.10 -73.15 50.87
CA GLN A 52 1.17 -74.15 49.80
C GLN A 52 1.98 -73.66 48.59
N THR A 53 2.17 -72.36 48.46
CA THR A 53 2.87 -71.71 47.35
C THR A 53 3.85 -70.66 47.88
N LYS A 54 4.81 -70.23 47.07
CA LYS A 54 5.71 -69.11 47.40
C LYS A 54 4.98 -67.78 47.70
N CYS A 55 3.71 -67.69 47.29
CA CYS A 55 2.85 -66.50 47.42
C CYS A 55 1.73 -66.69 48.45
N SER A 56 1.72 -67.77 49.22
CA SER A 56 0.76 -67.99 50.29
C SER A 56 1.48 -68.40 51.57
N GLY A 57 0.95 -68.01 52.73
CA GLY A 57 1.52 -68.38 54.02
C GLY A 57 1.25 -67.36 55.13
N ARG A 58 1.71 -67.70 56.34
CA ARG A 58 1.74 -66.80 57.49
C ARG A 58 2.84 -65.75 57.31
N VAL A 59 2.52 -64.49 57.60
CA VAL A 59 3.46 -63.36 57.42
C VAL A 59 4.42 -63.26 58.61
N GLU A 60 5.72 -63.30 58.33
CA GLU A 60 6.77 -63.08 59.32
C GLU A 60 7.74 -62.00 58.85
N VAL A 61 8.17 -61.13 59.78
CA VAL A 61 9.12 -60.04 59.56
C VAL A 61 10.35 -60.26 60.44
N LYS A 62 11.54 -60.05 59.89
CA LYS A 62 12.81 -60.09 60.61
C LYS A 62 13.20 -58.68 61.02
N VAL A 63 13.50 -58.49 62.31
CA VAL A 63 13.94 -57.21 62.86
C VAL A 63 15.06 -57.50 63.86
N GLN A 64 16.18 -56.79 63.74
CA GLN A 64 17.36 -57.03 64.60
C GLN A 64 17.81 -58.50 64.59
N GLU A 65 17.89 -59.12 63.41
CA GLU A 65 18.24 -60.54 63.22
C GLU A 65 17.23 -61.58 63.79
N GLU A 66 16.12 -61.16 64.39
CA GLU A 66 15.08 -62.06 64.92
C GLU A 66 13.79 -62.04 64.09
N TRP A 67 13.32 -63.23 63.69
CA TRP A 67 12.01 -63.40 63.02
C TRP A 67 10.86 -63.33 64.02
N GLY A 68 9.76 -62.68 63.62
CA GLY A 68 8.53 -62.63 64.41
C GLY A 68 7.28 -62.42 63.56
N THR A 69 6.12 -62.67 64.14
CA THR A 69 4.82 -62.66 63.44
C THR A 69 4.14 -61.29 63.49
N VAL A 70 3.06 -61.15 62.72
CA VAL A 70 2.24 -59.93 62.65
C VAL A 70 0.81 -60.24 63.08
N CYS A 71 0.22 -59.37 63.91
CA CYS A 71 -1.13 -59.55 64.44
C CYS A 71 -2.24 -59.13 63.46
N ASN A 72 -3.39 -59.77 63.56
CA ASN A 72 -4.56 -59.56 62.70
C ASN A 72 -5.39 -58.31 63.00
N THR A 73 -5.12 -57.61 64.10
CA THR A 73 -5.79 -56.35 64.40
C THR A 73 -5.42 -55.30 63.36
N GLY A 74 -6.43 -54.76 62.66
CA GLY A 74 -6.24 -53.79 61.57
C GLY A 74 -5.85 -54.38 60.21
N TRP A 75 -5.73 -55.71 60.10
CA TRP A 75 -5.29 -56.38 58.87
C TRP A 75 -6.38 -56.43 57.78
N ASP A 76 -6.13 -55.78 56.64
CA ASP A 76 -7.05 -55.66 55.52
C ASP A 76 -6.38 -55.95 54.16
N LEU A 77 -7.13 -55.84 53.06
CA LEU A 77 -6.62 -56.09 51.71
C LEU A 77 -5.51 -55.10 51.29
N ALA A 78 -5.46 -53.89 51.87
CA ALA A 78 -4.40 -52.94 51.60
C ALA A 78 -3.07 -53.42 52.21
N ALA A 79 -3.10 -53.96 53.44
CA ALA A 79 -1.94 -54.60 54.05
C ALA A 79 -1.50 -55.85 53.27
N VAL A 80 -2.45 -56.67 52.81
CA VAL A 80 -2.14 -57.82 51.95
C VAL A 80 -1.49 -57.37 50.63
N SER A 81 -1.97 -56.29 50.00
CA SER A 81 -1.39 -55.74 48.77
C SER A 81 0.10 -55.36 48.95
N VAL A 82 0.45 -54.74 50.08
CA VAL A 82 1.84 -54.37 50.39
C VAL A 82 2.71 -55.62 50.54
N VAL A 83 2.24 -56.64 51.28
CA VAL A 83 2.97 -57.92 51.43
C VAL A 83 3.15 -58.63 50.08
N CYS A 84 2.08 -58.72 49.29
CA CYS A 84 2.08 -59.33 47.97
C CYS A 84 3.06 -58.63 47.00
N LYS A 85 3.08 -57.29 46.99
CA LYS A 85 4.04 -56.48 46.21
C LYS A 85 5.47 -56.69 46.67
N GLN A 86 5.71 -56.67 47.99
CA GLN A 86 7.04 -56.83 48.58
C GLN A 86 7.64 -58.22 48.28
N LEU A 87 6.81 -59.24 48.09
CA LEU A 87 7.21 -60.61 47.73
C LEU A 87 7.30 -60.87 46.21
N GLY A 88 6.94 -59.90 45.37
CA GLY A 88 6.88 -60.09 43.92
C GLY A 88 5.72 -60.99 43.45
N CYS A 89 4.62 -61.04 44.21
CA CYS A 89 3.40 -61.80 43.91
C CYS A 89 2.21 -60.83 43.76
N PRO A 90 2.06 -60.11 42.63
CA PRO A 90 1.27 -58.88 42.56
C PRO A 90 -0.25 -59.07 42.70
N SER A 91 -0.80 -60.27 42.47
CA SER A 91 -2.25 -60.49 42.43
C SER A 91 -2.80 -60.93 43.80
N VAL A 92 -3.57 -60.07 44.46
CA VAL A 92 -4.17 -60.35 45.78
C VAL A 92 -5.41 -61.25 45.62
N ILE A 93 -5.47 -62.37 46.34
CA ILE A 93 -6.61 -63.32 46.27
C ILE A 93 -7.47 -63.27 47.53
N LYS A 94 -6.88 -63.23 48.73
CA LYS A 94 -7.66 -63.26 49.98
C LYS A 94 -6.91 -62.63 51.17
N ALA A 95 -7.62 -61.80 51.94
CA ALA A 95 -7.21 -61.41 53.29
C ALA A 95 -7.97 -62.28 54.30
N THR A 96 -7.30 -63.26 54.91
CA THR A 96 -7.86 -64.04 56.01
C THR A 96 -6.89 -64.08 57.18
N GLY A 97 -7.41 -64.05 58.41
CA GLY A 97 -6.63 -64.47 59.58
C GLY A 97 -6.14 -65.91 59.40
N TRP A 98 -4.93 -66.22 59.85
CA TRP A 98 -4.31 -67.52 59.60
C TRP A 98 -4.99 -68.63 60.43
N THR A 99 -5.89 -69.40 59.82
CA THR A 99 -6.63 -70.47 60.51
C THR A 99 -5.99 -71.86 60.37
N ASN A 100 -4.83 -71.99 59.72
CA ASN A 100 -4.17 -73.30 59.50
C ASN A 100 -3.12 -73.60 60.57
N SER A 101 -3.56 -74.31 61.62
CA SER A 101 -2.91 -75.37 62.43
C SER A 101 -1.43 -75.30 62.84
N SER A 102 -0.73 -74.17 62.65
CA SER A 102 0.57 -73.90 63.25
C SER A 102 0.55 -72.45 63.75
N ALA A 103 0.18 -72.29 65.02
CA ALA A 103 0.40 -71.03 65.71
C ALA A 103 1.88 -70.66 65.55
N GLY A 104 2.17 -69.40 65.24
CA GLY A 104 3.54 -68.92 65.23
C GLY A 104 4.23 -69.20 66.56
N THR A 105 5.56 -69.19 66.54
CA THR A 105 6.37 -69.28 67.75
C THR A 105 7.38 -68.14 67.75
N GLY A 106 7.66 -67.58 68.93
CA GLY A 106 8.61 -66.48 69.07
C GLY A 106 7.94 -65.14 69.37
N ARG A 107 8.47 -64.07 68.81
CA ARG A 107 8.05 -62.68 69.10
C ARG A 107 6.99 -62.23 68.10
N ILE A 108 6.02 -61.42 68.51
CA ILE A 108 5.11 -60.73 67.58
C ILE A 108 5.63 -59.30 67.41
N TRP A 109 5.99 -58.93 66.19
CA TRP A 109 6.70 -57.68 65.92
C TRP A 109 5.77 -56.50 65.64
N MET A 110 4.61 -56.74 65.03
CA MET A 110 3.72 -55.68 64.56
C MET A 110 2.26 -55.96 64.95
N ASP A 111 1.55 -54.90 65.33
CA ASP A 111 0.14 -54.88 65.72
C ASP A 111 -0.51 -53.58 65.22
N HIS A 112 -1.83 -53.61 64.98
CA HIS A 112 -2.61 -52.53 64.38
C HIS A 112 -2.01 -52.01 63.07
N VAL A 113 -1.64 -52.94 62.17
CA VAL A 113 -1.02 -52.60 60.89
C VAL A 113 -2.08 -52.05 59.95
N SER A 114 -1.98 -50.77 59.62
CA SER A 114 -2.88 -50.08 58.70
C SER A 114 -2.10 -49.51 57.52
N CYS A 115 -2.38 -50.03 56.33
CA CYS A 115 -1.72 -49.66 55.08
C CYS A 115 -2.68 -48.92 54.15
N ARG A 116 -2.15 -48.11 53.24
CA ARG A 116 -2.84 -47.48 52.11
C ARG A 116 -2.82 -48.36 50.86
N GLY A 117 -1.92 -49.36 50.80
CA GLY A 117 -1.78 -50.30 49.68
C GLY A 117 -0.71 -49.90 48.66
N ASN A 118 -0.01 -48.78 48.87
CA ASN A 118 1.06 -48.26 48.00
C ASN A 118 2.42 -48.16 48.69
N GLU A 119 2.51 -48.61 49.94
CA GLU A 119 3.76 -48.68 50.70
C GLU A 119 4.76 -49.64 50.05
N SER A 120 6.06 -49.32 50.15
CA SER A 120 7.16 -50.13 49.61
C SER A 120 7.39 -51.42 50.38
N ALA A 121 7.12 -51.41 51.69
CA ALA A 121 7.25 -52.57 52.56
C ALA A 121 6.25 -52.52 53.70
N LEU A 122 5.95 -53.68 54.28
CA LEU A 122 4.95 -53.81 55.36
C LEU A 122 5.26 -52.91 56.56
N TRP A 123 6.54 -52.71 56.86
CA TRP A 123 7.00 -51.87 57.96
C TRP A 123 6.96 -50.36 57.71
N ASP A 124 6.57 -49.94 56.50
CA ASP A 124 6.28 -48.53 56.18
C ASP A 124 4.81 -48.19 56.49
N CYS A 125 3.96 -49.19 56.71
CA CYS A 125 2.59 -48.99 57.14
C CYS A 125 2.52 -48.47 58.58
N LYS A 126 1.42 -47.80 58.93
CA LYS A 126 1.21 -47.32 60.30
C LYS A 126 1.02 -48.52 61.23
N HIS A 127 1.77 -48.58 62.34
CA HIS A 127 1.66 -49.63 63.37
C HIS A 127 2.06 -49.09 64.76
N GLU A 128 1.72 -49.80 65.84
CA GLU A 128 1.89 -49.38 67.25
C GLU A 128 3.34 -49.45 67.79
N GLY A 129 4.33 -49.56 66.90
CA GLY A 129 5.75 -49.76 67.23
C GLY A 129 6.16 -51.24 67.37
N TRP A 130 7.47 -51.49 67.31
CA TRP A 130 8.03 -52.85 67.24
C TRP A 130 7.93 -53.62 68.57
N GLY A 131 7.32 -54.81 68.54
CA GLY A 131 7.21 -55.71 69.69
C GLY A 131 6.20 -55.26 70.75
N LYS A 132 5.40 -54.22 70.45
CA LYS A 132 4.29 -53.78 71.28
C LYS A 132 3.00 -54.38 70.72
N HIS A 133 2.43 -55.35 71.43
CA HIS A 133 1.20 -56.03 71.03
C HIS A 133 0.47 -56.57 72.26
N ASN A 134 -0.84 -56.80 72.14
CA ASN A 134 -1.62 -57.58 73.11
C ASN A 134 -2.08 -58.94 72.54
N CYS A 135 -1.58 -59.29 71.36
CA CYS A 135 -2.00 -60.46 70.61
C CYS A 135 -1.34 -61.76 71.08
N THR A 136 -2.03 -62.88 70.83
CA THR A 136 -1.48 -64.25 70.93
C THR A 136 -1.19 -64.80 69.52
N HIS A 137 -0.41 -65.86 69.40
CA HIS A 137 -0.13 -66.50 68.11
C HIS A 137 -1.33 -67.16 67.42
N GLN A 138 -2.52 -67.18 68.06
CA GLN A 138 -3.77 -67.53 67.39
C GLN A 138 -4.29 -66.40 66.49
N GLN A 139 -3.73 -65.20 66.62
CA GLN A 139 -4.11 -63.99 65.90
C GLN A 139 -3.08 -63.60 64.83
N ASP A 140 -2.17 -64.50 64.48
CA ASP A 140 -1.18 -64.26 63.43
C ASP A 140 -1.88 -64.13 62.06
N VAL A 141 -1.36 -63.25 61.20
CA VAL A 141 -1.94 -62.99 59.88
C VAL A 141 -1.39 -63.91 58.80
N GLY A 142 -2.25 -64.22 57.84
CA GLY A 142 -1.93 -64.93 56.63
C GLY A 142 -2.19 -64.09 55.39
N VAL A 143 -1.48 -64.41 54.32
CA VAL A 143 -1.77 -63.90 52.98
C VAL A 143 -1.84 -65.04 51.97
N THR A 144 -2.70 -64.85 50.98
CA THR A 144 -2.72 -65.66 49.75
C THR A 144 -2.72 -64.71 48.57
N CYS A 145 -1.61 -64.67 47.85
CA CYS A 145 -1.43 -64.00 46.58
C CYS A 145 -1.27 -65.05 45.46
N SER A 146 -1.40 -64.62 44.21
CA SER A 146 -0.98 -65.36 43.02
C SER A 146 0.25 -64.71 42.40
N ASP A 147 1.12 -65.52 41.82
CA ASP A 147 2.26 -65.06 41.01
C ASP A 147 1.87 -64.69 39.58
N GLY A 148 0.57 -64.73 39.27
CA GLY A 148 0.02 -64.32 37.98
C GLY A 148 0.19 -65.33 36.85
N SER A 149 0.77 -66.52 37.10
CA SER A 149 0.98 -67.52 36.04
C SER A 149 -0.32 -68.10 35.46
N ASP A 150 -1.40 -68.03 36.23
CA ASP A 150 -2.71 -68.60 35.86
C ASP A 150 -3.70 -67.54 35.36
N LEU A 151 -3.22 -66.31 35.13
CA LEU A 151 -4.00 -65.17 34.67
C LEU A 151 -3.73 -64.88 33.19
N GLU A 152 -4.76 -65.04 32.36
CA GLU A 152 -4.72 -64.72 30.93
C GLU A 152 -5.92 -63.83 30.58
N MET A 153 -5.77 -62.93 29.60
CA MET A 153 -6.86 -62.09 29.10
C MET A 153 -7.00 -62.27 27.59
N ARG A 154 -8.24 -62.26 27.10
CA ARG A 154 -8.55 -62.23 25.67
C ARG A 154 -9.81 -61.43 25.39
N LEU A 155 -9.95 -60.97 24.14
CA LEU A 155 -11.19 -60.40 23.62
C LEU A 155 -11.87 -61.40 22.69
N MET A 156 -13.15 -61.67 22.91
CA MET A 156 -13.94 -62.65 22.16
C MET A 156 -15.06 -61.98 21.38
N ASN A 157 -15.47 -62.61 20.28
CA ASN A 157 -16.58 -62.16 19.42
C ASN A 157 -16.42 -60.74 18.84
N GLY A 158 -15.21 -60.18 18.79
CA GLY A 158 -14.92 -59.00 17.99
C GLY A 158 -14.43 -59.35 16.59
N GLY A 159 -14.31 -58.34 15.72
CA GLY A 159 -13.82 -58.50 14.35
C GLY A 159 -12.32 -58.85 14.27
N ASN A 160 -11.57 -58.69 15.37
CA ASN A 160 -10.12 -58.95 15.47
C ASN A 160 -9.70 -59.14 16.94
N ARG A 161 -8.41 -59.44 17.18
CA ARG A 161 -7.86 -59.69 18.53
C ARG A 161 -7.88 -58.49 19.49
N CYS A 162 -8.16 -57.29 18.98
CA CYS A 162 -8.14 -56.02 19.70
C CYS A 162 -9.54 -55.39 19.83
N SER A 163 -10.59 -56.19 19.59
CA SER A 163 -11.98 -55.83 19.82
C SER A 163 -12.75 -57.04 20.34
N GLY A 164 -13.75 -56.84 21.20
CA GLY A 164 -14.63 -57.91 21.67
C GLY A 164 -14.99 -57.84 23.16
N ARG A 165 -15.75 -58.83 23.62
CA ARG A 165 -16.07 -59.08 25.03
C ARG A 165 -14.82 -59.42 25.82
N ILE A 166 -14.70 -58.87 27.03
CA ILE A 166 -13.55 -59.12 27.91
C ILE A 166 -13.70 -60.46 28.60
N GLU A 167 -12.73 -61.37 28.41
CA GLU A 167 -12.65 -62.62 29.14
C GLU A 167 -11.30 -62.77 29.84
N ILE A 168 -11.35 -63.20 31.10
CA ILE A 168 -10.19 -63.39 31.97
C ILE A 168 -10.18 -64.83 32.47
N LYS A 169 -9.03 -65.47 32.35
CA LYS A 169 -8.77 -66.79 32.91
C LYS A 169 -8.26 -66.62 34.33
N PHE A 170 -8.92 -67.26 35.28
CA PHE A 170 -8.49 -67.32 36.68
C PHE A 170 -8.68 -68.73 37.21
N GLN A 171 -7.64 -69.28 37.86
CA GLN A 171 -7.63 -70.67 38.36
C GLN A 171 -8.02 -71.73 37.31
N GLY A 172 -7.62 -71.50 36.05
CA GLY A 172 -7.90 -72.41 34.93
C GLY A 172 -9.30 -72.28 34.32
N GLN A 173 -10.17 -71.39 34.81
CA GLN A 173 -11.50 -71.13 34.24
C GLN A 173 -11.58 -69.73 33.63
N TRP A 174 -12.17 -69.64 32.43
CA TRP A 174 -12.49 -68.35 31.80
C TRP A 174 -13.78 -67.79 32.37
N GLY A 175 -13.81 -66.48 32.58
CA GLY A 175 -14.98 -65.74 33.04
C GLY A 175 -14.95 -64.30 32.51
N THR A 176 -16.04 -63.56 32.71
CA THR A 176 -16.28 -62.24 32.09
C THR A 176 -16.15 -61.09 33.09
N VAL A 177 -16.36 -59.86 32.61
CA VAL A 177 -16.31 -58.62 33.40
C VAL A 177 -17.65 -57.90 33.23
N CYS A 178 -18.25 -57.45 34.33
CA CYS A 178 -19.49 -56.70 34.31
C CYS A 178 -19.29 -55.25 33.81
N ASP A 179 -20.31 -54.69 33.17
CA ASP A 179 -20.33 -53.33 32.65
C ASP A 179 -20.75 -52.26 33.68
N ASP A 180 -21.17 -52.66 34.88
CA ASP A 180 -21.45 -51.77 36.00
C ASP A 180 -20.23 -50.86 36.30
N ASN A 181 -20.47 -49.54 36.21
CA ASN A 181 -19.47 -48.49 36.33
C ASN A 181 -18.28 -48.59 35.34
N PHE A 182 -18.40 -49.41 34.30
CA PHE A 182 -17.36 -49.56 33.27
C PHE A 182 -17.26 -48.30 32.40
N ASN A 183 -16.03 -47.88 32.09
CA ASN A 183 -15.75 -46.63 31.38
C ASN A 183 -14.42 -46.69 30.61
N LEU A 184 -14.03 -45.58 29.98
CA LEU A 184 -12.80 -45.48 29.17
C LEU A 184 -11.49 -45.74 29.95
N ASP A 185 -11.44 -45.50 31.26
CA ASP A 185 -10.26 -45.81 32.07
C ASP A 185 -10.08 -47.32 32.19
N HIS A 186 -11.17 -48.07 32.41
CA HIS A 186 -11.16 -49.53 32.41
C HIS A 186 -10.72 -50.08 31.05
N ALA A 187 -11.31 -49.56 29.96
CA ALA A 187 -10.97 -49.96 28.61
C ALA A 187 -9.50 -49.65 28.29
N SER A 188 -8.96 -48.53 28.77
CA SER A 188 -7.56 -48.13 28.58
C SER A 188 -6.61 -49.15 29.20
N VAL A 189 -6.93 -49.66 30.40
CA VAL A 189 -6.14 -50.72 31.03
C VAL A 189 -6.19 -52.01 30.21
N VAL A 190 -7.36 -52.41 29.72
CA VAL A 190 -7.52 -53.62 28.88
C VAL A 190 -6.71 -53.52 27.58
N CYS A 191 -6.86 -52.41 26.83
CA CYS A 191 -6.18 -52.22 25.56
C CYS A 191 -4.66 -52.12 25.70
N LYS A 192 -4.20 -51.44 26.76
CA LYS A 192 -2.79 -51.38 27.13
C LYS A 192 -2.24 -52.76 27.50
N GLN A 193 -2.97 -53.52 28.31
CA GLN A 193 -2.57 -54.86 28.76
C GLN A 193 -2.43 -55.85 27.60
N LEU A 194 -3.30 -55.74 26.58
CA LEU A 194 -3.26 -56.56 25.37
C LEU A 194 -2.27 -56.08 24.31
N GLY A 195 -1.62 -54.91 24.52
CA GLY A 195 -0.74 -54.30 23.54
C GLY A 195 -1.47 -53.89 22.26
N CYS A 196 -2.73 -53.44 22.37
CA CYS A 196 -3.61 -53.08 21.25
C CYS A 196 -3.75 -51.56 21.05
N GLY A 197 -2.84 -50.77 21.62
CA GLY A 197 -2.88 -49.30 21.61
C GLY A 197 -3.87 -48.72 22.63
N SER A 198 -4.33 -47.50 22.38
CA SER A 198 -5.31 -46.79 23.23
C SER A 198 -6.71 -47.39 23.11
N ALA A 199 -7.55 -47.19 24.13
CA ALA A 199 -8.98 -47.51 24.04
C ALA A 199 -9.69 -46.52 23.12
N VAL A 200 -10.52 -47.03 22.21
CA VAL A 200 -11.36 -46.22 21.31
C VAL A 200 -12.79 -46.16 21.83
N SER A 201 -13.33 -47.31 22.23
CA SER A 201 -14.70 -47.42 22.71
C SER A 201 -14.84 -48.60 23.67
N PHE A 202 -15.85 -48.55 24.53
CA PHE A 202 -16.30 -49.66 25.35
C PHE A 202 -17.80 -49.89 25.09
N SER A 203 -18.26 -51.09 25.38
CA SER A 203 -19.65 -51.47 25.22
C SER A 203 -20.11 -52.26 26.43
N GLY A 204 -21.26 -51.89 26.97
CA GLY A 204 -21.98 -52.69 27.94
C GLY A 204 -23.03 -53.60 27.28
N SER A 205 -23.90 -54.15 28.11
CA SER A 205 -25.10 -54.87 27.71
C SER A 205 -24.85 -56.03 26.73
N ALA A 206 -23.72 -56.74 26.89
CA ALA A 206 -23.34 -57.88 26.07
C ALA A 206 -23.35 -57.61 24.56
N ASN A 207 -22.92 -56.43 24.12
CA ASN A 207 -22.93 -56.04 22.69
C ASN A 207 -22.10 -56.99 21.79
N PHE A 208 -21.06 -57.63 22.34
CA PHE A 208 -20.29 -58.69 21.67
C PHE A 208 -20.84 -60.10 21.94
N GLY A 209 -22.11 -60.19 22.31
CA GLY A 209 -22.80 -61.38 22.78
C GLY A 209 -22.50 -61.70 24.24
N GLU A 210 -23.42 -62.43 24.87
CA GLU A 210 -23.26 -62.95 26.23
C GLU A 210 -22.11 -63.94 26.31
N GLY A 211 -21.36 -63.88 27.39
CA GLY A 211 -20.33 -64.83 27.74
C GLY A 211 -20.88 -66.07 28.42
N SER A 212 -19.96 -66.82 29.04
CA SER A 212 -20.32 -68.04 29.77
C SER A 212 -19.33 -68.28 30.88
N GLY A 213 -19.79 -68.84 32.00
CA GLY A 213 -18.96 -69.15 33.15
C GLY A 213 -19.16 -68.15 34.30
N PRO A 214 -18.17 -67.97 35.19
CA PRO A 214 -18.23 -66.97 36.25
C PRO A 214 -18.04 -65.54 35.71
N ILE A 215 -18.62 -64.55 36.37
CA ILE A 215 -18.28 -63.12 36.17
C ILE A 215 -17.26 -62.77 37.24
N TRP A 216 -16.05 -62.39 36.83
CA TRP A 216 -14.92 -62.24 37.76
C TRP A 216 -14.88 -60.90 38.46
N PHE A 217 -15.31 -59.84 37.76
CA PHE A 217 -15.21 -58.47 38.25
C PHE A 217 -16.50 -57.71 38.03
N ASP A 218 -16.79 -56.87 39.02
CA ASP A 218 -17.92 -55.97 39.14
C ASP A 218 -17.42 -54.75 39.93
N ASP A 219 -18.01 -53.57 39.68
CA ASP A 219 -17.64 -52.29 40.28
C ASP A 219 -16.12 -52.02 40.28
N LEU A 220 -15.48 -52.25 39.12
CA LEU A 220 -14.06 -51.95 38.98
C LEU A 220 -13.81 -50.46 39.17
N VAL A 221 -12.68 -50.13 39.81
CA VAL A 221 -12.20 -48.75 39.94
C VAL A 221 -10.78 -48.68 39.40
N CYS A 222 -10.64 -48.28 38.14
CA CYS A 222 -9.37 -48.01 37.46
C CYS A 222 -9.11 -46.51 37.30
N HIS A 223 -7.84 -46.13 37.18
CA HIS A 223 -7.34 -44.80 36.82
C HIS A 223 -6.80 -44.72 35.38
N GLY A 224 -6.81 -45.83 34.64
CA GLY A 224 -6.38 -45.91 33.23
C GLY A 224 -4.88 -46.15 33.03
N ASN A 225 -4.07 -46.02 34.08
CA ASN A 225 -2.62 -46.15 34.01
C ASN A 225 -2.10 -47.49 34.57
N GLU A 226 -2.98 -48.33 35.10
CA GLU A 226 -2.65 -49.64 35.64
C GLU A 226 -1.98 -50.54 34.58
N SER A 227 -1.23 -51.53 35.04
CA SER A 227 -0.55 -52.49 34.15
C SER A 227 -1.44 -53.66 33.73
N ALA A 228 -2.50 -53.94 34.49
CA ALA A 228 -3.46 -55.00 34.22
C ALA A 228 -4.80 -54.73 34.91
N LEU A 229 -5.90 -55.24 34.37
CA LEU A 229 -7.25 -54.97 34.88
C LEU A 229 -7.45 -55.47 36.32
N TRP A 230 -6.86 -56.61 36.66
CA TRP A 230 -6.88 -57.17 38.03
C TRP A 230 -5.99 -56.42 39.03
N ASN A 231 -5.30 -55.35 38.61
CA ASN A 231 -4.61 -54.44 39.52
C ASN A 231 -5.47 -53.23 39.90
N CYS A 232 -6.62 -53.04 39.23
CA CYS A 232 -7.60 -52.05 39.63
C CYS A 232 -8.25 -52.44 40.96
N ARG A 233 -8.76 -51.45 41.70
CA ARG A 233 -9.40 -51.73 42.98
C ARG A 233 -10.73 -52.46 42.73
N HIS A 234 -10.97 -53.54 43.48
CA HIS A 234 -12.15 -54.39 43.35
C HIS A 234 -12.49 -55.13 44.67
N GLU A 235 -13.74 -55.58 44.83
CA GLU A 235 -14.23 -56.25 46.06
C GLU A 235 -13.83 -57.75 46.17
N GLY A 236 -13.20 -58.29 45.12
CA GLY A 236 -12.62 -59.63 45.05
C GLY A 236 -13.19 -60.46 43.90
N TRP A 237 -12.44 -61.49 43.49
CA TRP A 237 -12.80 -62.37 42.36
C TRP A 237 -14.14 -63.07 42.55
N GLY A 238 -15.02 -62.99 41.56
CA GLY A 238 -16.30 -63.73 41.53
C GLY A 238 -17.38 -63.14 42.43
N LYS A 239 -17.16 -61.95 42.99
CA LYS A 239 -18.21 -61.20 43.69
C LYS A 239 -18.82 -60.20 42.72
N HIS A 240 -20.06 -60.43 42.36
CA HIS A 240 -20.83 -59.56 41.48
C HIS A 240 -22.33 -59.73 41.78
N ASN A 241 -23.14 -58.76 41.40
CA ASN A 241 -24.59 -58.89 41.30
C ASN A 241 -25.10 -59.02 39.85
N CYS A 242 -24.18 -59.00 38.88
CA CYS A 242 -24.51 -59.00 37.45
C CYS A 242 -24.87 -60.37 36.87
N ASP A 243 -25.54 -60.37 35.71
CA ASP A 243 -25.68 -61.52 34.81
C ASP A 243 -24.92 -61.33 33.48
N HIS A 244 -24.95 -62.30 32.57
CA HIS A 244 -24.18 -62.22 31.32
C HIS A 244 -24.73 -61.22 30.30
N ALA A 245 -25.95 -60.72 30.47
CA ALA A 245 -26.45 -59.61 29.66
C ALA A 245 -25.69 -58.32 29.97
N GLU A 246 -24.97 -58.26 31.09
CA GLU A 246 -24.16 -57.12 31.56
C GLU A 246 -22.66 -57.31 31.23
N ASP A 247 -22.31 -58.26 30.36
CA ASP A 247 -20.90 -58.47 30.00
C ASP A 247 -20.31 -57.27 29.21
N ALA A 248 -19.20 -56.75 29.71
CA ALA A 248 -18.46 -55.64 29.13
C ALA A 248 -17.58 -56.08 27.94
N GLY A 249 -17.44 -55.18 26.96
CA GLY A 249 -16.57 -55.31 25.81
C GLY A 249 -15.83 -54.02 25.48
N VAL A 250 -14.76 -54.14 24.70
CA VAL A 250 -13.90 -53.02 24.31
C VAL A 250 -13.50 -53.08 22.85
N ILE A 251 -13.19 -51.92 22.30
CA ILE A 251 -12.55 -51.74 21.00
C ILE A 251 -11.31 -50.88 21.21
N CYS A 252 -10.15 -51.46 20.91
CA CYS A 252 -8.87 -50.78 20.98
C CYS A 252 -8.48 -50.20 19.62
N LEU A 253 -7.49 -49.31 19.59
CA LEU A 253 -7.04 -48.60 18.39
C LEU A 253 -6.65 -49.55 17.25
N GLU A 254 -5.86 -50.59 17.52
CA GLU A 254 -5.49 -51.59 16.51
C GLU A 254 -6.67 -52.47 16.05
N GLY A 255 -7.78 -52.44 16.80
CA GLY A 255 -8.99 -53.19 16.50
C GLY A 255 -10.09 -52.37 15.83
N ALA A 256 -9.91 -51.06 15.68
CA ALA A 256 -10.91 -50.15 15.14
C ALA A 256 -10.65 -49.84 13.66
N ASP A 257 -11.69 -49.90 12.82
CA ASP A 257 -11.65 -49.38 11.45
C ASP A 257 -11.90 -47.87 11.48
N LEU A 258 -10.83 -47.11 11.69
CA LEU A 258 -10.86 -45.65 11.81
C LEU A 258 -10.23 -44.98 10.60
N SER A 259 -10.90 -43.97 10.05
CA SER A 259 -10.38 -43.12 8.98
C SER A 259 -11.01 -41.74 9.05
N LEU A 260 -10.30 -40.72 8.55
CA LEU A 260 -10.77 -39.34 8.55
C LEU A 260 -10.79 -38.81 7.11
N ARG A 261 -11.82 -38.05 6.73
CA ARG A 261 -11.87 -37.37 5.43
C ARG A 261 -12.60 -36.03 5.52
N LEU A 262 -12.35 -35.19 4.52
CA LEU A 262 -13.11 -33.97 4.25
C LEU A 262 -14.03 -34.17 3.04
N VAL A 263 -15.28 -33.74 3.17
CA VAL A 263 -16.31 -33.85 2.12
C VAL A 263 -16.90 -32.47 1.80
N ASP A 264 -17.27 -32.27 0.54
CA ASP A 264 -17.89 -31.06 -0.01
C ASP A 264 -17.14 -29.74 0.26
N GLY A 265 -15.82 -29.80 0.44
CA GLY A 265 -14.99 -28.60 0.52
C GLY A 265 -14.50 -28.11 -0.84
N VAL A 266 -14.01 -26.87 -0.84
CA VAL A 266 -13.48 -26.17 -2.03
C VAL A 266 -12.12 -26.73 -2.43
N THR A 267 -11.32 -27.11 -1.44
CA THR A 267 -10.01 -27.74 -1.59
C THR A 267 -9.98 -29.09 -0.88
N LYS A 268 -8.95 -29.90 -1.15
CA LYS A 268 -8.70 -31.18 -0.46
C LYS A 268 -8.44 -31.02 1.06
N CYS A 269 -8.13 -29.80 1.50
CA CYS A 269 -7.80 -29.45 2.87
C CYS A 269 -8.87 -28.52 3.50
N SER A 270 -10.08 -28.54 2.96
CA SER A 270 -11.24 -27.85 3.51
C SER A 270 -12.47 -28.75 3.37
N GLY A 271 -13.46 -28.64 4.25
CA GLY A 271 -14.75 -29.32 4.10
C GLY A 271 -15.36 -29.78 5.41
N ARG A 272 -16.47 -30.51 5.31
CA ARG A 272 -17.13 -31.18 6.45
C ARG A 272 -16.29 -32.38 6.89
N LEU A 273 -16.12 -32.53 8.20
CA LEU A 273 -15.32 -33.60 8.78
C LEU A 273 -16.15 -34.87 8.92
N GLU A 274 -15.69 -35.96 8.30
CA GLU A 274 -16.30 -37.27 8.45
C GLU A 274 -15.29 -38.28 8.98
N VAL A 275 -15.73 -39.07 9.95
CA VAL A 275 -14.98 -40.17 10.57
C VAL A 275 -15.60 -41.48 10.14
N ARG A 276 -14.77 -42.44 9.76
CA ARG A 276 -15.18 -43.82 9.55
C ARG A 276 -15.05 -44.56 10.88
N PHE A 277 -16.10 -45.27 11.28
CA PHE A 277 -16.08 -46.14 12.45
C PHE A 277 -16.86 -47.42 12.14
N GLN A 278 -16.27 -48.57 12.44
CA GLN A 278 -16.84 -49.91 12.18
C GLN A 278 -17.37 -50.11 10.74
N GLY A 279 -16.68 -49.53 9.76
CA GLY A 279 -17.01 -49.66 8.34
C GLY A 279 -17.93 -48.58 7.78
N GLU A 280 -18.59 -47.78 8.63
CA GLU A 280 -19.53 -46.74 8.24
C GLU A 280 -18.95 -45.32 8.42
N TRP A 281 -19.31 -44.40 7.53
CA TRP A 281 -18.94 -42.99 7.65
C TRP A 281 -20.01 -42.22 8.41
N GLY A 282 -19.58 -41.35 9.32
CA GLY A 282 -20.44 -40.43 10.05
C GLY A 282 -19.73 -39.11 10.35
N THR A 283 -20.47 -38.11 10.78
CA THR A 283 -19.97 -36.74 10.99
C THR A 283 -19.50 -36.51 12.43
N VAL A 284 -18.87 -35.37 12.65
CA VAL A 284 -18.45 -34.86 13.97
C VAL A 284 -19.32 -33.66 14.31
N CYS A 285 -19.80 -33.54 15.54
CA CYS A 285 -20.58 -32.39 15.98
C CYS A 285 -19.70 -31.17 16.27
N ASP A 286 -20.23 -29.97 16.01
CA ASP A 286 -19.59 -28.69 16.26
C ASP A 286 -19.73 -28.18 17.71
N ASP A 287 -20.49 -28.88 18.55
CA ASP A 287 -20.56 -28.63 19.99
C ASP A 287 -19.15 -28.73 20.60
N GLY A 288 -18.65 -27.59 21.08
CA GLY A 288 -17.31 -27.48 21.66
C GLY A 288 -16.16 -27.47 20.66
N TRP A 289 -16.41 -27.56 19.35
CA TRP A 289 -15.39 -27.64 18.31
C TRP A 289 -14.61 -26.32 18.14
N ASP A 290 -13.32 -26.34 18.44
CA ASP A 290 -12.44 -25.17 18.43
C ASP A 290 -11.15 -25.34 17.61
N SER A 291 -10.28 -24.31 17.64
CA SER A 291 -9.05 -24.28 16.86
C SER A 291 -8.06 -25.40 17.20
N ASP A 292 -8.04 -25.87 18.45
CA ASP A 292 -7.15 -26.96 18.87
C ASP A 292 -7.66 -28.29 18.29
N ASP A 293 -8.99 -28.49 18.24
CA ASP A 293 -9.61 -29.65 17.58
C ASP A 293 -9.33 -29.67 16.07
N ALA A 294 -9.51 -28.52 15.42
CA ALA A 294 -9.24 -28.36 14.01
C ALA A 294 -7.75 -28.56 13.68
N ALA A 295 -6.84 -28.10 14.55
CA ALA A 295 -5.40 -28.30 14.36
C ALA A 295 -5.04 -29.79 14.35
N VAL A 296 -5.58 -30.56 15.29
CA VAL A 296 -5.43 -32.03 15.32
C VAL A 296 -6.02 -32.66 14.05
N ALA A 297 -7.20 -32.23 13.62
CA ALA A 297 -7.83 -32.74 12.39
C ALA A 297 -6.96 -32.46 11.13
N CYS A 298 -6.46 -31.24 10.97
CA CYS A 298 -5.60 -30.86 9.86
C CYS A 298 -4.27 -31.63 9.86
N GLN A 299 -3.64 -31.76 11.02
CA GLN A 299 -2.42 -32.54 11.20
C GLN A 299 -2.66 -34.01 10.82
N GLN A 300 -3.77 -34.59 11.27
CA GLN A 300 -4.14 -35.96 10.98
C GLN A 300 -4.40 -36.21 9.49
N LEU A 301 -5.00 -35.23 8.80
CA LEU A 301 -5.25 -35.28 7.35
C LEU A 301 -3.99 -35.07 6.49
N GLY A 302 -2.85 -34.73 7.12
CA GLY A 302 -1.63 -34.34 6.41
C GLY A 302 -1.76 -33.00 5.68
N CYS A 303 -2.67 -32.14 6.15
CA CYS A 303 -2.85 -30.78 5.65
C CYS A 303 -2.02 -29.78 6.49
N PRO A 304 -1.77 -28.55 5.97
CA PRO A 304 -1.17 -27.48 6.74
C PRO A 304 -1.96 -27.12 8.01
N THR A 305 -1.43 -26.25 8.86
CA THR A 305 -2.09 -25.87 10.13
C THR A 305 -3.54 -25.40 9.92
N ALA A 306 -4.40 -25.70 10.88
CA ALA A 306 -5.77 -25.20 10.86
C ALA A 306 -5.79 -23.68 10.95
N ILE A 307 -6.52 -23.06 10.03
CA ILE A 307 -6.74 -21.62 10.03
C ILE A 307 -8.06 -21.29 10.71
N THR A 308 -9.07 -22.14 10.53
CA THR A 308 -10.36 -22.02 11.21
C THR A 308 -10.95 -23.37 11.58
N ALA A 309 -11.55 -23.40 12.78
CA ALA A 309 -12.49 -24.40 13.23
C ALA A 309 -13.89 -23.79 13.13
N VAL A 310 -14.81 -24.42 12.40
CA VAL A 310 -16.14 -23.86 12.16
C VAL A 310 -17.18 -24.96 12.25
N GLY A 311 -18.29 -24.66 12.92
CA GLY A 311 -19.56 -25.34 12.71
C GLY A 311 -20.19 -24.93 11.39
N ARG A 312 -20.46 -25.90 10.50
CA ARG A 312 -20.79 -25.73 9.06
C ARG A 312 -19.81 -24.86 8.27
N VAL A 313 -18.77 -25.51 7.72
CA VAL A 313 -18.13 -25.01 6.49
C VAL A 313 -19.10 -25.24 5.32
N ASN A 314 -18.99 -24.44 4.26
CA ASN A 314 -19.62 -24.41 2.92
C ASN A 314 -19.87 -25.76 2.19
N ALA A 315 -20.16 -26.81 2.94
CA ALA A 315 -20.33 -28.21 2.63
C ALA A 315 -21.80 -28.57 2.93
N SER A 316 -22.33 -29.58 2.26
CA SER A 316 -23.73 -29.99 2.48
C SER A 316 -23.94 -30.54 3.90
N GLU A 317 -25.20 -30.66 4.35
CA GLU A 317 -25.48 -31.45 5.56
C GLU A 317 -24.98 -32.88 5.35
N GLY A 318 -24.32 -33.43 6.36
CA GLY A 318 -24.01 -34.84 6.38
C GLY A 318 -25.29 -35.68 6.41
N THR A 319 -25.10 -36.98 6.24
CA THR A 319 -26.18 -37.96 6.34
C THR A 319 -25.68 -39.17 7.08
N GLY A 320 -26.51 -39.79 7.92
CA GLY A 320 -26.17 -41.03 8.61
C GLY A 320 -25.91 -40.79 10.09
N HIS A 321 -24.83 -41.37 10.61
CA HIS A 321 -24.48 -41.27 12.03
C HIS A 321 -23.67 -40.01 12.31
N ILE A 322 -23.85 -39.42 13.50
CA ILE A 322 -22.92 -38.43 14.08
C ILE A 322 -22.10 -39.21 15.12
N TRP A 323 -20.83 -39.43 14.84
CA TRP A 323 -19.99 -40.34 15.63
C TRP A 323 -19.37 -39.70 16.85
N LEU A 324 -18.95 -38.43 16.74
CA LEU A 324 -18.25 -37.72 17.79
C LEU A 324 -19.02 -36.45 18.17
N ASP A 325 -19.12 -36.21 19.47
CA ASP A 325 -19.77 -35.05 20.08
C ASP A 325 -18.89 -34.53 21.22
N SER A 326 -18.87 -33.20 21.38
CA SER A 326 -18.13 -32.49 22.42
C SER A 326 -16.64 -32.83 22.41
N VAL A 327 -16.05 -32.80 21.21
CA VAL A 327 -14.61 -33.02 21.02
C VAL A 327 -13.87 -31.86 21.68
N SER A 328 -12.86 -32.19 22.48
CA SER A 328 -12.01 -31.23 23.17
C SER A 328 -10.57 -31.75 23.22
N CYS A 329 -9.78 -31.28 22.26
CA CYS A 329 -8.36 -31.55 22.09
C CYS A 329 -7.52 -30.54 22.87
N GLN A 330 -6.28 -30.92 23.16
CA GLN A 330 -5.23 -30.05 23.71
C GLN A 330 -4.23 -29.57 22.64
N GLY A 331 -4.36 -30.06 21.41
CA GLY A 331 -3.57 -29.68 20.24
C GLY A 331 -2.30 -30.52 20.03
N HIS A 332 -1.99 -31.48 20.89
CA HIS A 332 -0.84 -32.38 20.75
C HIS A 332 -1.22 -33.82 20.36
N GLU A 333 -2.53 -34.11 20.36
CA GLU A 333 -3.08 -35.40 19.98
C GLU A 333 -2.76 -35.72 18.51
N SER A 334 -2.54 -37.01 18.23
CA SER A 334 -2.22 -37.45 16.86
C SER A 334 -3.45 -37.68 15.98
N ALA A 335 -4.64 -37.75 16.59
CA ALA A 335 -5.90 -37.97 15.91
C ALA A 335 -7.10 -37.42 16.71
N VAL A 336 -8.16 -37.00 16.02
CA VAL A 336 -9.36 -36.37 16.60
C VAL A 336 -10.05 -37.28 17.63
N TRP A 337 -10.11 -38.58 17.36
CA TRP A 337 -10.70 -39.58 18.28
C TRP A 337 -9.82 -39.96 19.47
N GLN A 338 -8.66 -39.32 19.65
CA GLN A 338 -7.86 -39.42 20.87
C GLN A 338 -8.13 -38.26 21.83
N CYS A 339 -8.81 -37.22 21.35
CA CYS A 339 -9.22 -36.09 22.16
C CYS A 339 -10.33 -36.52 23.11
N ARG A 340 -10.59 -35.73 24.14
CA ARG A 340 -11.71 -36.00 25.03
C ARG A 340 -13.02 -35.79 24.24
N HIS A 341 -13.91 -36.77 24.25
CA HIS A 341 -15.20 -36.70 23.57
C HIS A 341 -16.24 -37.58 24.29
N HIS A 342 -17.52 -37.41 23.98
CA HIS A 342 -18.58 -38.31 24.46
C HIS A 342 -18.48 -39.70 23.81
N GLU A 343 -19.21 -40.69 24.32
CA GLU A 343 -19.21 -42.04 23.73
C GLU A 343 -19.63 -42.02 22.24
N TRP A 344 -19.02 -42.90 21.44
CA TRP A 344 -19.26 -42.98 20.01
C TRP A 344 -20.76 -43.14 19.69
N GLY A 345 -21.29 -42.24 18.87
CA GLY A 345 -22.69 -42.26 18.43
C GLY A 345 -23.70 -41.78 19.48
N LYS A 346 -23.27 -41.40 20.70
CA LYS A 346 -24.11 -40.70 21.66
C LYS A 346 -23.91 -39.20 21.50
N HIS A 347 -24.94 -38.52 21.02
CA HIS A 347 -24.91 -37.09 20.79
C HIS A 347 -26.31 -36.48 20.99
N TYR A 348 -26.36 -35.17 21.20
CA TYR A 348 -27.60 -34.39 21.13
C TYR A 348 -27.71 -33.55 19.85
N CYS A 349 -26.69 -33.62 19.01
CA CYS A 349 -26.60 -32.85 17.78
C CYS A 349 -27.48 -33.41 16.67
N ASN A 350 -27.75 -32.58 15.67
CA ASN A 350 -28.32 -32.99 14.40
C ASN A 350 -27.38 -32.56 13.25
N HIS A 351 -27.62 -32.99 12.00
CA HIS A 351 -26.69 -32.71 10.90
C HIS A 351 -26.55 -31.22 10.54
N ASN A 352 -27.34 -30.33 11.15
CA ASN A 352 -27.05 -28.90 11.07
C ASN A 352 -25.88 -28.42 11.92
N GLU A 353 -25.41 -29.25 12.83
CA GLU A 353 -24.28 -29.04 13.75
C GLU A 353 -23.06 -29.85 13.30
N ASP A 354 -22.97 -30.26 12.02
CA ASP A 354 -21.78 -30.97 11.54
C ASP A 354 -20.56 -30.02 11.47
N ALA A 355 -19.50 -30.40 12.18
CA ALA A 355 -18.23 -29.71 12.23
C ALA A 355 -17.48 -29.77 10.89
N GLY A 356 -16.82 -28.66 10.55
CA GLY A 356 -15.94 -28.55 9.41
C GLY A 356 -14.61 -27.90 9.77
N VAL A 357 -13.66 -28.02 8.85
CA VAL A 357 -12.32 -27.45 9.02
C VAL A 357 -11.80 -26.86 7.71
N THR A 358 -11.01 -25.79 7.83
CA THR A 358 -10.21 -25.24 6.73
C THR A 358 -8.75 -25.15 7.16
N CYS A 359 -7.89 -25.91 6.48
CA CYS A 359 -6.46 -25.99 6.73
C CYS A 359 -5.68 -25.19 5.67
N SER A 360 -4.74 -24.34 6.08
CA SER A 360 -3.85 -23.60 5.19
C SER A 360 -2.56 -23.18 5.91
N ASP A 361 -1.48 -22.99 5.15
CA ASP A 361 -0.18 -22.53 5.64
C ASP A 361 -0.07 -20.99 5.71
N GLY A 362 -1.16 -20.28 5.43
CA GLY A 362 -1.22 -18.82 5.44
C GLY A 362 -0.71 -18.16 4.14
N SER A 363 -0.21 -18.92 3.17
CA SER A 363 0.32 -18.38 1.91
C SER A 363 -0.74 -17.83 0.96
N ASP A 364 -2.00 -18.16 1.23
CA ASP A 364 -3.19 -17.83 0.43
C ASP A 364 -4.15 -16.86 1.14
N LEU A 365 -3.66 -16.21 2.21
CA LEU A 365 -4.37 -15.19 2.95
C LEU A 365 -3.99 -13.79 2.46
N GLU A 366 -4.95 -13.06 1.89
CA GLU A 366 -4.77 -11.64 1.58
C GLU A 366 -5.78 -10.77 2.33
N LEU A 367 -5.35 -9.56 2.68
CA LEU A 367 -6.16 -8.51 3.30
C LEU A 367 -6.04 -7.25 2.46
N ARG A 368 -7.17 -6.61 2.14
CA ARG A 368 -7.20 -5.34 1.39
C ARG A 368 -8.35 -4.46 1.84
N LEU A 369 -8.18 -3.14 1.67
CA LEU A 369 -9.25 -2.16 1.83
C LEU A 369 -9.75 -1.72 0.46
N LYS A 370 -11.08 -1.74 0.26
CA LYS A 370 -11.72 -1.30 -0.99
C LYS A 370 -12.77 -0.22 -0.75
N GLY A 371 -12.87 0.74 -1.66
CA GLY A 371 -13.93 1.74 -1.67
C GLY A 371 -13.82 2.85 -0.63
N GLY A 372 -12.67 3.02 0.03
CA GLY A 372 -12.27 4.29 0.64
C GLY A 372 -11.19 4.92 -0.23
N GLY A 373 -11.11 6.26 -0.29
CA GLY A 373 -10.28 7.01 -1.25
C GLY A 373 -8.76 6.85 -1.12
N SER A 374 -8.26 5.78 -0.47
CA SER A 374 -6.85 5.38 -0.44
C SER A 374 -6.75 3.89 -0.08
N ARG A 375 -5.57 3.28 -0.23
CA ARG A 375 -5.28 1.91 0.30
C ARG A 375 -5.43 1.74 1.82
N CYS A 376 -5.48 2.85 2.56
CA CYS A 376 -5.56 2.88 4.04
C CYS A 376 -6.95 3.24 4.57
N ALA A 377 -7.98 3.22 3.71
CA ALA A 377 -9.37 3.37 4.15
C ALA A 377 -10.32 2.59 3.23
N GLY A 378 -11.40 2.03 3.78
CA GLY A 378 -12.42 1.35 2.98
C GLY A 378 -13.08 0.17 3.71
N THR A 379 -13.85 -0.60 2.96
CA THR A 379 -14.39 -1.90 3.37
C THR A 379 -13.25 -2.91 3.50
N VAL A 380 -13.26 -3.65 4.60
CA VAL A 380 -12.29 -4.73 4.85
C VAL A 380 -12.68 -5.95 4.04
N GLU A 381 -11.89 -6.23 3.01
CA GLU A 381 -12.01 -7.42 2.17
C GLU A 381 -10.85 -8.37 2.48
N VAL A 382 -11.19 -9.66 2.53
CA VAL A 382 -10.24 -10.74 2.72
C VAL A 382 -10.34 -11.73 1.58
N GLU A 383 -9.20 -12.32 1.21
CA GLU A 383 -9.12 -13.44 0.28
C GLU A 383 -8.49 -14.62 0.99
N ILE A 384 -9.18 -15.75 1.01
CA ILE A 384 -8.72 -17.01 1.64
C ILE A 384 -8.98 -18.12 0.64
N GLN A 385 -7.96 -18.90 0.27
CA GLN A 385 -8.08 -19.97 -0.73
C GLN A 385 -8.72 -19.49 -2.07
N LYS A 386 -8.42 -18.25 -2.48
CA LYS A 386 -9.01 -17.55 -3.65
C LYS A 386 -10.50 -17.22 -3.58
N LEU A 387 -11.12 -17.38 -2.41
CA LEU A 387 -12.47 -16.89 -2.15
C LEU A 387 -12.38 -15.50 -1.53
N ILE A 388 -13.03 -14.54 -2.18
CA ILE A 388 -13.12 -13.17 -1.69
C ILE A 388 -14.36 -13.06 -0.81
N GLY A 389 -14.18 -12.48 0.37
CA GLY A 389 -15.24 -12.24 1.35
C GLY A 389 -15.01 -10.94 2.11
N LYS A 390 -16.02 -10.56 2.89
CA LYS A 390 -16.02 -9.29 3.63
C LYS A 390 -16.09 -9.55 5.13
N VAL A 391 -15.54 -8.64 5.91
CA VAL A 391 -15.65 -8.70 7.38
C VAL A 391 -17.02 -8.18 7.82
N CYS A 392 -17.72 -8.94 8.65
CA CYS A 392 -19.02 -8.58 9.24
C CYS A 392 -18.83 -7.67 10.46
N ASP A 393 -19.69 -6.65 10.62
CA ASP A 393 -19.54 -5.62 11.67
C ASP A 393 -19.99 -6.04 13.08
N ARG A 394 -20.55 -7.25 13.25
CA ARG A 394 -21.11 -7.79 14.51
C ARG A 394 -20.23 -7.57 15.75
N SER A 395 -18.92 -7.64 15.59
CA SER A 395 -17.92 -7.45 16.66
C SER A 395 -16.81 -6.48 16.23
N TRP A 396 -17.09 -5.59 15.28
CA TRP A 396 -16.09 -4.72 14.68
C TRP A 396 -15.85 -3.46 15.52
N GLY A 397 -14.78 -3.48 16.32
CA GLY A 397 -14.35 -2.36 17.15
C GLY A 397 -13.06 -1.70 16.67
N LEU A 398 -12.59 -0.70 17.43
CA LEU A 398 -11.30 -0.06 17.19
C LEU A 398 -10.13 -1.04 17.36
N LYS A 399 -10.26 -2.09 18.18
CA LYS A 399 -9.19 -3.07 18.41
C LYS A 399 -8.92 -3.90 17.15
N GLU A 400 -9.97 -4.46 16.55
CA GLU A 400 -9.91 -5.23 15.32
C GLU A 400 -9.42 -4.33 14.16
N ALA A 401 -9.97 -3.11 14.09
CA ALA A 401 -9.57 -2.12 13.09
C ALA A 401 -8.09 -1.71 13.21
N ASP A 402 -7.56 -1.60 14.43
CA ASP A 402 -6.16 -1.21 14.67
C ASP A 402 -5.19 -2.30 14.19
N VAL A 403 -5.54 -3.58 14.39
CA VAL A 403 -4.78 -4.71 13.83
C VAL A 403 -4.77 -4.68 12.31
N VAL A 404 -5.92 -4.41 11.67
CA VAL A 404 -6.00 -4.25 10.20
C VAL A 404 -5.12 -3.11 9.70
N CYS A 405 -5.17 -1.94 10.35
CA CYS A 405 -4.34 -0.80 9.96
C CYS A 405 -2.85 -1.09 10.13
N LYS A 406 -2.44 -1.77 11.21
CA LYS A 406 -1.06 -2.20 11.43
C LYS A 406 -0.59 -3.19 10.39
N GLN A 407 -1.37 -4.24 10.11
CA GLN A 407 -1.03 -5.27 9.12
C GLN A 407 -0.82 -4.68 7.72
N LEU A 408 -1.59 -3.65 7.35
CA LEU A 408 -1.48 -2.97 6.05
C LEU A 408 -0.38 -1.90 5.99
N GLY A 409 0.31 -1.64 7.10
CA GLY A 409 1.31 -0.58 7.21
C GLY A 409 0.72 0.83 7.23
N CYS A 410 -0.54 0.99 7.63
CA CYS A 410 -1.31 2.23 7.60
C CYS A 410 -1.38 2.96 8.96
N GLY A 411 -0.54 2.56 9.92
CA GLY A 411 -0.51 3.08 11.29
C GLY A 411 -1.68 2.58 12.13
N SER A 412 -2.26 3.43 12.98
CA SER A 412 -3.37 3.07 13.88
C SER A 412 -4.76 3.32 13.29
N ALA A 413 -5.79 2.67 13.82
CA ALA A 413 -7.17 2.95 13.44
C ALA A 413 -7.65 4.29 14.04
N LEU A 414 -8.16 5.19 13.19
CA LEU A 414 -8.75 6.46 13.65
C LEU A 414 -10.26 6.31 13.93
N ARG A 415 -10.96 5.60 13.04
CA ARG A 415 -12.41 5.45 13.12
C ARG A 415 -12.87 4.18 12.42
N THR A 416 -13.91 3.57 12.99
CA THR A 416 -14.71 2.54 12.33
C THR A 416 -16.02 3.16 11.82
N SER A 417 -16.52 2.67 10.69
CA SER A 417 -17.85 3.07 10.20
C SER A 417 -18.58 1.86 9.63
N TYR A 418 -19.90 1.96 9.59
CA TYR A 418 -20.79 1.00 8.95
C TYR A 418 -21.59 1.75 7.88
N GLN A 419 -21.87 1.12 6.74
CA GLN A 419 -22.67 1.71 5.66
C GLN A 419 -24.01 0.99 5.52
N VAL A 420 -25.11 1.75 5.51
CA VAL A 420 -26.44 1.26 5.16
C VAL A 420 -26.59 1.32 3.64
N TYR A 421 -26.62 0.18 2.94
CA TYR A 421 -27.10 0.15 1.57
C TYR A 421 -27.87 -1.13 1.21
N SER A 422 -28.88 -0.93 0.37
CA SER A 422 -29.82 -1.90 -0.16
C SER A 422 -29.18 -2.86 -1.16
N LYS A 423 -29.56 -4.15 -1.06
CA LYS A 423 -29.47 -5.21 -2.07
C LYS A 423 -28.87 -4.79 -3.42
N ILE A 424 -27.64 -5.21 -3.72
CA ILE A 424 -27.22 -5.83 -5.00
C ILE A 424 -25.81 -6.41 -4.83
N GLN A 425 -25.65 -7.64 -5.35
CA GLN A 425 -24.54 -8.60 -5.29
C GLN A 425 -24.37 -9.35 -3.96
N ALA A 426 -24.77 -10.62 -4.01
CA ALA A 426 -24.60 -11.58 -2.93
C ALA A 426 -23.11 -11.88 -2.73
N THR A 427 -22.50 -11.25 -1.73
CA THR A 427 -21.33 -11.82 -1.09
C THR A 427 -21.84 -12.95 -0.19
N ASN A 428 -21.70 -14.19 -0.66
CA ASN A 428 -22.11 -15.39 0.10
C ASN A 428 -21.07 -15.80 1.16
N THR A 429 -19.98 -15.03 1.32
CA THR A 429 -18.84 -15.40 2.16
C THR A 429 -18.45 -14.24 3.07
N TRP A 430 -18.57 -14.46 4.38
CA TRP A 430 -18.30 -13.48 5.43
C TRP A 430 -17.19 -13.98 6.36
N LEU A 431 -16.39 -13.03 6.86
CA LEU A 431 -15.44 -13.23 7.95
C LEU A 431 -16.01 -12.60 9.23
N PHE A 432 -16.05 -13.37 10.32
CA PHE A 432 -16.44 -12.89 11.63
C PHE A 432 -15.22 -12.91 12.54
N LEU A 433 -14.87 -11.78 13.15
CA LEU A 433 -13.75 -11.67 14.09
C LEU A 433 -14.29 -11.68 15.51
N ASN A 434 -13.86 -12.63 16.34
CA ASN A 434 -14.33 -12.72 17.73
C ASN A 434 -13.12 -12.64 18.68
N ASN A 435 -12.87 -11.45 19.26
CA ASN A 435 -11.75 -11.12 20.14
C ASN A 435 -10.38 -10.91 19.46
N CYS A 436 -10.12 -9.68 19.03
CA CYS A 436 -8.76 -9.18 18.93
C CYS A 436 -8.39 -8.42 20.22
N ASN A 437 -7.15 -8.55 20.71
CA ASN A 437 -6.63 -7.76 21.82
C ASN A 437 -6.19 -6.35 21.38
N GLY A 438 -5.87 -6.17 20.10
CA GLY A 438 -5.37 -4.95 19.47
C GLY A 438 -3.84 -4.88 19.37
N ASN A 439 -3.11 -5.85 19.94
CA ASN A 439 -1.64 -5.90 19.90
C ASN A 439 -1.11 -6.91 18.88
N GLU A 440 -2.00 -7.62 18.21
CA GLU A 440 -1.68 -8.59 17.18
C GLU A 440 -1.00 -7.92 15.98
N THR A 441 -0.11 -8.67 15.33
CA THR A 441 0.58 -8.25 14.10
C THR A 441 -0.29 -8.43 12.86
N SER A 442 -1.20 -9.40 12.90
CA SER A 442 -2.13 -9.71 11.83
C SER A 442 -3.52 -10.02 12.35
N ILE A 443 -4.54 -9.72 11.55
CA ILE A 443 -5.93 -10.07 11.80
C ILE A 443 -6.12 -11.59 11.93
N TRP A 444 -5.23 -12.37 11.32
CA TRP A 444 -5.21 -13.83 11.37
C TRP A 444 -4.74 -14.36 12.73
N ASP A 445 -3.99 -13.55 13.49
CA ASP A 445 -3.51 -13.89 14.85
C ASP A 445 -4.60 -13.63 15.92
N CYS A 446 -5.71 -12.99 15.54
CA CYS A 446 -6.86 -12.86 16.43
C CYS A 446 -7.45 -14.24 16.71
N LYS A 447 -7.99 -14.45 17.90
CA LYS A 447 -8.58 -15.75 18.24
C LYS A 447 -9.99 -15.89 17.63
N ASN A 448 -10.46 -17.12 17.44
CA ASN A 448 -11.86 -17.47 17.21
C ASN A 448 -12.57 -16.77 16.04
N TRP A 449 -11.84 -16.44 14.97
CA TRP A 449 -12.46 -15.90 13.76
C TRP A 449 -13.06 -17.01 12.89
N GLN A 450 -14.16 -16.70 12.20
CA GLN A 450 -14.96 -17.67 11.42
C GLN A 450 -15.06 -17.23 9.95
N TRP A 451 -14.98 -18.17 9.02
CA TRP A 451 -14.96 -17.92 7.57
C TRP A 451 -15.94 -18.81 6.80
N GLY A 452 -16.84 -18.17 6.05
CA GLY A 452 -17.77 -18.83 5.12
C GLY A 452 -19.06 -19.38 5.75
N GLY A 453 -20.08 -19.62 4.92
CA GLY A 453 -21.32 -20.33 5.29
C GLY A 453 -22.36 -19.55 6.10
N LEU A 454 -21.96 -18.61 6.94
CA LEU A 454 -22.85 -17.80 7.77
C LEU A 454 -23.27 -16.51 7.04
N SER A 455 -24.59 -16.25 6.99
CA SER A 455 -25.10 -14.98 6.51
C SER A 455 -24.91 -13.91 7.60
N CYS A 456 -24.36 -12.75 7.22
CA CYS A 456 -24.29 -11.56 8.07
C CYS A 456 -25.69 -10.91 8.11
N GLU A 457 -26.70 -11.64 8.60
CA GLU A 457 -28.09 -11.18 8.69
C GLU A 457 -28.23 -10.18 9.84
N HIS A 458 -28.78 -9.00 9.54
CA HIS A 458 -28.94 -7.83 10.43
C HIS A 458 -27.68 -6.99 10.74
N TYR A 459 -26.55 -7.28 10.07
CA TYR A 459 -25.26 -6.60 10.26
C TYR A 459 -24.75 -6.02 8.93
N HIS A 460 -23.69 -5.20 8.98
CA HIS A 460 -23.14 -4.48 7.82
C HIS A 460 -21.68 -4.86 7.52
N GLU A 461 -21.17 -4.38 6.38
CA GLU A 461 -19.76 -4.50 6.01
C GLU A 461 -18.88 -3.62 6.90
N ALA A 462 -17.88 -4.22 7.52
CA ALA A 462 -16.91 -3.51 8.34
C ALA A 462 -16.05 -2.57 7.49
N LYS A 463 -15.97 -1.29 7.89
CA LYS A 463 -15.06 -0.31 7.31
C LYS A 463 -14.13 0.28 8.35
N VAL A 464 -12.94 0.68 7.88
CA VAL A 464 -11.93 1.37 8.69
C VAL A 464 -11.33 2.55 7.95
N THR A 465 -10.96 3.57 8.71
CA THR A 465 -10.08 4.66 8.28
C THR A 465 -8.85 4.67 9.17
N CYS A 466 -7.69 4.40 8.57
CA CYS A 466 -6.42 4.35 9.28
C CYS A 466 -5.73 5.73 9.32
N SER A 467 -4.76 5.89 10.21
CA SER A 467 -4.02 7.14 10.43
C SER A 467 -3.22 7.63 9.22
N ALA A 468 -2.77 6.72 8.36
CA ALA A 468 -2.08 7.05 7.11
C ALA A 468 -3.04 7.29 5.91
N HIS A 469 -4.36 7.29 6.13
CA HIS A 469 -5.33 7.58 5.08
C HIS A 469 -5.14 9.00 4.55
N ARG A 470 -4.80 9.11 3.26
CA ARG A 470 -4.74 10.37 2.51
C ARG A 470 -5.52 10.20 1.22
N GLU A 471 -6.56 11.00 1.01
CA GLU A 471 -7.35 11.02 -0.23
C GLU A 471 -7.20 12.39 -0.89
N PRO A 472 -6.61 12.48 -2.09
CA PRO A 472 -6.47 13.74 -2.79
C PRO A 472 -7.68 14.10 -3.65
N ARG A 473 -7.85 15.41 -3.90
CA ARG A 473 -8.70 15.93 -4.98
C ARG A 473 -8.16 17.26 -5.51
N LEU A 474 -8.59 17.62 -6.71
CA LEU A 474 -8.33 18.93 -7.33
C LEU A 474 -9.62 19.75 -7.34
N VAL A 475 -9.58 20.97 -6.79
CA VAL A 475 -10.76 21.86 -6.65
C VAL A 475 -10.53 23.22 -7.28
N GLY A 476 -11.55 23.79 -7.92
CA GLY A 476 -11.50 25.17 -8.46
C GLY A 476 -10.83 25.33 -9.83
N GLY A 477 -10.42 24.22 -10.47
CA GLY A 477 -10.04 24.21 -11.89
C GLY A 477 -11.24 24.01 -12.82
N ASP A 478 -11.07 24.40 -14.09
CA ASP A 478 -12.11 24.30 -15.12
C ASP A 478 -12.25 22.88 -15.70
N ILE A 479 -11.32 21.98 -15.36
CA ILE A 479 -11.32 20.55 -15.70
C ILE A 479 -10.98 19.70 -14.46
N PRO A 480 -11.47 18.44 -14.36
CA PRO A 480 -11.25 17.57 -13.19
C PRO A 480 -9.77 17.28 -12.86
N CYS A 481 -8.89 17.37 -13.86
CA CYS A 481 -7.45 17.13 -13.75
C CYS A 481 -6.62 18.42 -13.57
N SER A 482 -7.27 19.49 -13.10
CA SER A 482 -6.60 20.74 -12.73
C SER A 482 -7.30 21.36 -11.52
N GLY A 483 -6.56 21.99 -10.62
CA GLY A 483 -7.15 22.70 -9.50
C GLY A 483 -6.19 22.90 -8.34
N ARG A 484 -6.68 23.52 -7.26
CA ARG A 484 -6.00 23.56 -5.96
C ARG A 484 -5.94 22.14 -5.40
N VAL A 485 -4.81 21.78 -4.79
CA VAL A 485 -4.64 20.47 -4.17
C VAL A 485 -5.26 20.49 -2.79
N GLU A 486 -6.25 19.62 -2.59
CA GLU A 486 -6.82 19.36 -1.28
C GLU A 486 -6.59 17.89 -0.96
N VAL A 487 -6.09 17.60 0.25
CA VAL A 487 -5.89 16.23 0.73
C VAL A 487 -6.72 16.04 1.99
N LYS A 488 -7.50 14.97 1.99
CA LYS A 488 -8.26 14.51 3.13
C LYS A 488 -7.37 13.66 4.02
N HIS A 489 -7.21 14.05 5.27
CA HIS A 489 -6.57 13.24 6.31
C HIS A 489 -7.61 12.97 7.40
N GLY A 490 -7.90 11.69 7.66
CA GLY A 490 -9.07 11.32 8.46
C GLY A 490 -10.38 11.73 7.78
N ASP A 491 -11.18 12.61 8.40
CA ASP A 491 -12.43 13.15 7.83
C ASP A 491 -12.39 14.62 7.44
N THR A 492 -11.23 15.26 7.59
CA THR A 492 -11.02 16.68 7.33
C THR A 492 -10.26 16.88 6.03
N TRP A 493 -10.81 17.71 5.15
CA TRP A 493 -10.10 18.22 3.98
C TRP A 493 -9.22 19.39 4.41
N GLY A 494 -7.97 19.37 3.98
CA GLY A 494 -7.05 20.49 4.15
C GLY A 494 -6.30 20.80 2.86
N THR A 495 -5.84 22.03 2.74
CA THR A 495 -5.00 22.48 1.62
C THR A 495 -3.52 22.28 1.93
N ILE A 496 -2.69 22.34 0.89
CA ILE A 496 -1.24 22.23 1.00
C ILE A 496 -0.61 23.52 0.50
N CYS A 497 0.47 23.96 1.15
CA CYS A 497 1.20 25.16 0.72
C CYS A 497 2.04 24.88 -0.52
N ASP A 498 2.27 25.90 -1.34
CA ASP A 498 3.16 25.83 -2.50
C ASP A 498 4.61 25.49 -2.17
N SER A 499 5.09 25.81 -0.96
CA SER A 499 6.44 25.45 -0.50
C SER A 499 6.61 23.98 -0.09
N ASP A 500 5.52 23.27 0.22
CA ASP A 500 5.60 21.93 0.83
C ASP A 500 5.10 20.81 -0.09
N PHE A 501 5.00 21.11 -1.39
CA PHE A 501 4.52 20.18 -2.40
C PHE A 501 5.42 20.22 -3.63
N SER A 502 6.21 19.16 -3.78
CA SER A 502 7.21 19.02 -4.83
C SER A 502 6.62 18.56 -6.17
N LEU A 503 7.44 18.56 -7.22
CA LEU A 503 7.06 18.06 -8.54
C LEU A 503 6.89 16.54 -8.55
N GLU A 504 7.68 15.85 -7.76
CA GLU A 504 7.60 14.44 -7.48
C GLU A 504 6.28 14.09 -6.79
N SER A 505 5.85 14.89 -5.80
CA SER A 505 4.54 14.75 -5.15
C SER A 505 3.37 15.03 -6.09
N ALA A 506 3.49 16.04 -6.95
CA ALA A 506 2.49 16.32 -7.97
C ALA A 506 2.39 15.16 -8.99
N SER A 507 3.49 14.47 -9.30
CA SER A 507 3.49 13.31 -10.20
C SER A 507 2.72 12.14 -9.60
N VAL A 508 2.92 11.86 -8.31
CA VAL A 508 2.14 10.85 -7.57
C VAL A 508 0.65 11.23 -7.57
N LEU A 509 0.31 12.48 -7.29
CA LEU A 509 -1.05 13.01 -7.30
C LEU A 509 -1.75 12.83 -8.66
N CYS A 510 -1.11 13.27 -9.75
CA CYS A 510 -1.67 13.16 -11.10
C CYS A 510 -1.88 11.70 -11.52
N ARG A 511 -0.99 10.79 -11.08
CA ARG A 511 -1.13 9.35 -11.32
C ARG A 511 -2.25 8.73 -10.49
N GLU A 512 -2.34 9.05 -9.19
CA GLU A 512 -3.37 8.55 -8.28
C GLU A 512 -4.79 8.97 -8.73
N LEU A 513 -4.93 10.19 -9.26
CA LEU A 513 -6.19 10.71 -9.81
C LEU A 513 -6.48 10.25 -11.25
N GLU A 514 -5.65 9.37 -11.83
CA GLU A 514 -5.74 8.91 -13.22
C GLU A 514 -5.72 10.06 -14.27
N CYS A 515 -5.01 11.13 -13.96
CA CYS A 515 -4.97 12.37 -14.73
C CYS A 515 -3.72 12.55 -15.62
N GLY A 516 -2.84 11.53 -15.67
CA GLY A 516 -1.63 11.53 -16.50
C GLY A 516 -0.39 12.04 -15.76
N SER A 517 0.51 12.73 -16.48
CA SER A 517 1.72 13.36 -15.94
C SER A 517 1.45 14.80 -15.47
N VAL A 518 2.33 15.35 -14.64
CA VAL A 518 2.29 16.77 -14.23
C VAL A 518 2.71 17.64 -15.41
N VAL A 519 1.91 18.67 -15.70
CA VAL A 519 2.24 19.72 -16.67
C VAL A 519 2.82 20.92 -15.96
N SER A 520 2.15 21.38 -14.90
CA SER A 520 2.60 22.55 -14.14
C SER A 520 2.11 22.53 -12.70
N ILE A 521 2.88 23.23 -11.87
CA ILE A 521 2.61 23.46 -10.45
C ILE A 521 2.53 24.98 -10.29
N LEU A 522 1.43 25.45 -9.70
CA LEU A 522 1.05 26.85 -9.66
C LEU A 522 0.85 27.26 -8.21
N GLY A 523 1.74 28.09 -7.67
CA GLY A 523 1.64 28.61 -6.31
C GLY A 523 0.64 29.78 -6.18
N GLY A 524 0.58 30.35 -4.98
CA GLY A 524 -0.15 31.61 -4.75
C GLY A 524 -1.67 31.53 -4.93
N ALA A 525 -2.31 30.40 -4.62
CA ALA A 525 -3.76 30.21 -4.73
C ALA A 525 -4.34 30.47 -6.13
N HIS A 526 -3.62 30.09 -7.18
CA HIS A 526 -4.00 30.33 -8.58
C HIS A 526 -5.42 29.85 -8.95
N PHE A 527 -5.90 28.77 -8.33
CA PHE A 527 -7.26 28.24 -8.54
C PHE A 527 -8.30 28.80 -7.55
N GLY A 528 -7.93 29.81 -6.78
CA GLY A 528 -8.68 30.34 -5.64
C GLY A 528 -8.16 29.78 -4.32
N GLU A 529 -8.34 30.56 -3.26
CA GLU A 529 -8.02 30.18 -1.89
C GLU A 529 -8.92 29.03 -1.43
N GLY A 530 -8.33 28.07 -0.72
CA GLY A 530 -9.05 27.04 -0.02
C GLY A 530 -9.74 27.56 1.23
N ASN A 531 -10.34 26.64 1.98
CA ASN A 531 -10.99 26.91 3.24
C ASN A 531 -10.69 25.77 4.22
N GLY A 532 -10.46 26.11 5.49
CA GLY A 532 -10.23 25.14 6.55
C GLY A 532 -8.76 25.07 6.99
N GLN A 533 -8.27 23.87 7.27
CA GLN A 533 -6.91 23.67 7.76
C GLN A 533 -5.90 23.58 6.62
N ILE A 534 -4.71 24.13 6.82
CA ILE A 534 -3.55 23.94 5.94
C ILE A 534 -2.66 22.89 6.60
N TRP A 535 -2.28 21.85 5.86
CA TRP A 535 -1.44 20.79 6.41
C TRP A 535 -0.03 21.32 6.70
N ALA A 536 0.49 21.02 7.90
CA ALA A 536 1.81 21.46 8.35
C ALA A 536 2.95 20.50 7.94
N GLU A 537 2.62 19.50 7.13
CA GLU A 537 3.50 18.43 6.68
C GLU A 537 3.92 18.67 5.22
N GLU A 538 5.21 18.50 4.93
CA GLU A 538 5.75 18.48 3.58
C GLU A 538 5.71 17.06 3.02
N PHE A 539 5.20 16.90 1.80
CA PHE A 539 5.23 15.63 1.10
C PHE A 539 6.58 15.44 0.41
N GLN A 540 7.35 14.46 0.87
CA GLN A 540 8.68 14.13 0.34
C GLN A 540 8.62 12.86 -0.50
N CYS A 541 7.79 12.87 -1.55
CA CYS A 541 7.66 11.74 -2.47
C CYS A 541 8.92 11.58 -3.35
N GLU A 542 9.28 10.35 -3.69
CA GLU A 542 10.28 10.04 -4.72
C GLU A 542 9.71 10.10 -6.15
N GLY A 543 8.38 10.05 -6.31
CA GLY A 543 7.66 10.10 -7.58
C GLY A 543 7.27 8.73 -8.16
N ASN A 544 7.71 7.63 -7.55
CA ASN A 544 7.39 6.25 -7.96
C ASN A 544 6.20 5.64 -7.20
N GLU A 545 5.70 6.33 -6.18
CA GLU A 545 4.67 5.84 -5.27
C GLU A 545 3.29 5.79 -5.93
N SER A 546 2.51 4.74 -5.67
CA SER A 546 1.19 4.61 -6.30
C SER A 546 0.16 5.61 -5.77
N HIS A 547 0.29 6.07 -4.53
CA HIS A 547 -0.63 6.99 -3.86
C HIS A 547 0.15 7.91 -2.90
N LEU A 548 -0.37 9.12 -2.63
CA LEU A 548 0.21 10.09 -1.69
C LEU A 548 0.27 9.58 -0.25
N SER A 549 -0.56 8.61 0.12
CA SER A 549 -0.50 7.94 1.43
C SER A 549 0.82 7.21 1.69
N LEU A 550 1.56 6.84 0.64
CA LEU A 550 2.85 6.14 0.74
C LEU A 550 4.06 7.08 0.80
N CYS A 551 3.86 8.37 0.54
CA CYS A 551 4.96 9.31 0.60
C CYS A 551 5.37 9.59 2.05
N PRO A 552 6.68 9.65 2.34
CA PRO A 552 7.19 10.21 3.57
C PRO A 552 6.67 11.63 3.79
N VAL A 553 6.33 11.95 5.04
CA VAL A 553 5.95 13.31 5.45
C VAL A 553 6.95 13.85 6.46
N ALA A 554 7.38 15.09 6.26
CA ALA A 554 8.26 15.79 7.17
C ALA A 554 7.55 17.00 7.80
N PRO A 555 7.77 17.28 9.10
CA PRO A 555 7.25 18.49 9.72
C PRO A 555 7.94 19.73 9.16
N ARG A 556 7.15 20.77 8.87
CA ARG A 556 7.62 22.06 8.35
C ARG A 556 8.58 22.75 9.35
N LEU A 557 9.77 23.13 8.89
CA LEU A 557 10.84 23.71 9.71
C LEU A 557 10.79 25.25 9.83
N ASP A 558 10.12 25.97 8.92
CA ASP A 558 10.04 27.44 8.92
C ASP A 558 8.73 27.96 8.28
N GLY A 559 8.08 28.94 8.92
CA GLY A 559 7.11 29.85 8.29
C GLY A 559 5.60 29.52 8.37
N THR A 560 4.80 30.55 8.66
CA THR A 560 3.33 30.54 8.61
C THR A 560 2.82 30.50 7.17
N CYS A 561 2.08 29.46 6.78
CA CYS A 561 1.34 29.40 5.51
C CYS A 561 -0.09 29.93 5.67
N SER A 562 -0.63 30.56 4.63
CA SER A 562 -2.00 31.04 4.52
C SER A 562 -2.63 30.56 3.21
N HIS A 563 -3.96 30.56 3.11
CA HIS A 563 -4.65 30.07 1.91
C HIS A 563 -4.28 30.81 0.62
N SER A 564 -3.74 32.03 0.73
CA SER A 564 -3.15 32.79 -0.38
C SER A 564 -1.93 32.12 -1.02
N LYS A 565 -1.39 31.06 -0.40
CA LYS A 565 -0.27 30.23 -0.90
C LYS A 565 -0.68 28.78 -1.15
N ASP A 566 -1.98 28.51 -1.27
CA ASP A 566 -2.45 27.16 -1.59
C ASP A 566 -1.94 26.72 -2.97
N ILE A 567 -1.39 25.51 -3.03
CA ILE A 567 -0.80 24.95 -4.24
C ILE A 567 -1.85 24.49 -5.24
N GLY A 568 -1.61 24.75 -6.51
CA GLY A 568 -2.38 24.26 -7.65
C GLY A 568 -1.56 23.32 -8.53
N VAL A 569 -2.22 22.30 -9.08
CA VAL A 569 -1.60 21.34 -10.01
C VAL A 569 -2.44 21.26 -11.29
N VAL A 570 -1.76 21.18 -12.42
CA VAL A 570 -2.33 20.89 -13.74
C VAL A 570 -1.71 19.60 -14.27
N CYS A 571 -2.54 18.60 -14.56
CA CYS A 571 -2.11 17.33 -15.13
C CYS A 571 -2.41 17.27 -16.64
N SER A 572 -1.68 16.40 -17.36
CA SER A 572 -1.58 16.40 -18.84
C SER A 572 -2.80 15.85 -19.58
N ARG A 573 -3.79 15.27 -18.90
CA ARG A 573 -5.08 14.85 -19.50
C ARG A 573 -5.01 13.72 -20.55
N TYR A 574 -3.84 13.37 -21.09
CA TYR A 574 -3.68 12.35 -22.13
C TYR A 574 -3.12 11.05 -21.54
N THR A 575 -4.00 10.07 -21.34
CA THR A 575 -3.73 9.00 -20.39
C THR A 575 -3.14 7.73 -21.01
N GLU A 576 -3.39 7.42 -22.29
CA GLU A 576 -2.92 6.17 -22.89
C GLU A 576 -2.73 6.30 -24.41
N VAL A 577 -1.61 5.78 -24.93
CA VAL A 577 -1.32 5.69 -26.38
C VAL A 577 -1.05 4.23 -26.73
N ARG A 578 -1.56 3.75 -27.87
CA ARG A 578 -1.37 2.37 -28.32
C ARG A 578 -1.20 2.26 -29.82
N LEU A 579 -0.55 1.19 -30.25
CA LEU A 579 -0.45 0.78 -31.65
C LEU A 579 -1.46 -0.32 -31.94
N VAL A 580 -2.25 -0.17 -33.01
CA VAL A 580 -3.29 -1.14 -33.37
C VAL A 580 -3.23 -1.53 -34.84
N GLY A 581 -3.49 -2.80 -35.14
CA GLY A 581 -3.57 -3.31 -36.52
C GLY A 581 -2.23 -3.65 -37.17
N GLY A 582 -1.12 -3.59 -36.44
CA GLY A 582 0.17 -4.14 -36.86
C GLY A 582 0.31 -5.63 -36.57
N ASN A 583 1.31 -6.28 -37.17
CA ASN A 583 1.61 -7.71 -36.92
C ASN A 583 2.43 -7.91 -35.64
N THR A 584 3.03 -6.84 -35.11
CA THR A 584 3.78 -6.83 -33.84
C THR A 584 3.25 -5.74 -32.89
N PRO A 585 3.50 -5.84 -31.57
CA PRO A 585 3.14 -4.78 -30.62
C PRO A 585 3.85 -3.44 -30.86
N CYS A 586 4.90 -3.42 -31.69
CA CYS A 586 5.75 -2.27 -31.96
C CYS A 586 5.53 -1.67 -33.36
N GLU A 587 4.45 -2.06 -34.03
CA GLU A 587 4.03 -1.43 -35.28
C GLU A 587 2.50 -1.30 -35.30
N GLY A 588 1.97 -0.27 -35.94
CA GLY A 588 0.53 -0.11 -36.07
C GLY A 588 0.08 1.32 -36.28
N ARG A 589 -1.24 1.50 -36.37
CA ARG A 589 -1.85 2.83 -36.34
C ARG A 589 -1.82 3.38 -34.91
N VAL A 590 -1.59 4.68 -34.79
CA VAL A 590 -1.50 5.35 -33.49
C VAL A 590 -2.90 5.72 -33.03
N GLU A 591 -3.31 5.19 -31.88
CA GLU A 591 -4.54 5.58 -31.19
C GLU A 591 -4.21 6.22 -29.84
N VAL A 592 -4.95 7.28 -29.49
CA VAL A 592 -4.81 8.03 -28.23
C VAL A 592 -6.13 8.03 -27.49
N LYS A 593 -6.09 7.88 -26.16
CA LYS A 593 -7.25 7.94 -25.27
C LYS A 593 -7.45 9.38 -24.76
N ILE A 594 -8.58 9.98 -25.10
CA ILE A 594 -8.93 11.35 -24.69
C ILE A 594 -10.29 11.31 -24.00
N LEU A 595 -10.37 11.81 -22.75
CA LEU A 595 -11.60 11.78 -21.93
C LEU A 595 -12.23 10.37 -21.85
N GLY A 596 -11.41 9.35 -21.68
CA GLY A 596 -11.86 7.95 -21.58
C GLY A 596 -12.19 7.27 -22.91
N THR A 597 -12.14 7.98 -24.05
CA THR A 597 -12.49 7.43 -25.38
C THR A 597 -11.25 7.25 -26.26
N TRP A 598 -11.09 6.07 -26.86
CA TRP A 598 -10.03 5.78 -27.82
C TRP A 598 -10.38 6.28 -29.23
N GLY A 599 -9.40 6.88 -29.91
CA GLY A 599 -9.55 7.29 -31.31
C GLY A 599 -8.22 7.36 -32.04
N PRO A 600 -8.22 7.22 -33.39
CA PRO A 600 -6.99 7.28 -34.20
C PRO A 600 -6.44 8.71 -34.27
N LEU A 601 -5.12 8.88 -34.33
CA LEU A 601 -4.48 10.19 -34.49
C LEU A 601 -4.38 10.58 -35.98
N CYS A 602 -4.53 11.85 -36.32
CA CYS A 602 -4.35 12.36 -37.69
C CYS A 602 -2.87 12.35 -38.11
N ASN A 603 -2.55 11.97 -39.36
CA ASN A 603 -1.15 11.94 -39.82
C ASN A 603 -0.64 13.26 -40.42
N SER A 604 -1.45 14.33 -40.43
CA SER A 604 -1.09 15.58 -41.11
C SER A 604 0.15 16.25 -40.54
N HIS A 605 0.47 16.01 -39.27
CA HIS A 605 1.68 16.49 -38.59
C HIS A 605 2.31 15.42 -37.73
N TRP A 606 2.20 14.16 -38.15
CA TRP A 606 2.89 13.05 -37.50
C TRP A 606 4.24 12.87 -38.17
N ASP A 607 5.33 13.28 -37.50
CA ASP A 607 6.69 13.22 -38.02
C ASP A 607 7.56 12.15 -37.31
N MET A 608 8.84 12.09 -37.65
CA MET A 608 9.74 11.07 -37.13
C MET A 608 10.10 11.33 -35.66
N GLU A 609 10.11 12.59 -35.25
CA GLU A 609 10.41 13.07 -33.91
C GLU A 609 9.28 12.71 -32.95
N ASP A 610 8.02 12.96 -33.33
CA ASP A 610 6.83 12.48 -32.61
C ASP A 610 6.81 10.94 -32.54
N ALA A 611 7.09 10.27 -33.65
CA ALA A 611 7.15 8.82 -33.72
C ALA A 611 8.26 8.23 -32.84
N HIS A 612 9.39 8.94 -32.70
CA HIS A 612 10.52 8.50 -31.89
C HIS A 612 10.16 8.49 -30.41
N VAL A 613 9.57 9.58 -29.92
CA VAL A 613 9.08 9.69 -28.54
C VAL A 613 8.05 8.59 -28.24
N LEU A 614 7.13 8.32 -29.18
CA LEU A 614 6.16 7.24 -29.02
C LEU A 614 6.81 5.85 -28.96
N CYS A 615 7.74 5.54 -29.86
CA CYS A 615 8.44 4.26 -29.86
C CYS A 615 9.26 4.05 -28.58
N GLN A 616 9.88 5.12 -28.06
CA GLN A 616 10.61 5.09 -26.80
C GLN A 616 9.66 4.88 -25.61
N GLN A 617 8.56 5.62 -25.54
CA GLN A 617 7.53 5.49 -24.51
C GLN A 617 6.95 4.07 -24.44
N LEU A 618 6.72 3.43 -25.59
CA LEU A 618 6.22 2.06 -25.70
C LEU A 618 7.31 0.99 -25.51
N LYS A 619 8.55 1.39 -25.21
CA LYS A 619 9.72 0.51 -25.08
C LYS A 619 9.98 -0.34 -26.33
N CYS A 620 9.68 0.22 -27.49
CA CYS A 620 9.85 -0.40 -28.81
C CYS A 620 11.13 0.07 -29.53
N GLY A 621 12.04 0.73 -28.80
CA GLY A 621 13.29 1.30 -29.32
C GLY A 621 13.02 2.59 -30.09
N VAL A 622 13.75 2.81 -31.19
CA VAL A 622 13.63 4.02 -32.01
C VAL A 622 12.58 3.88 -33.13
N ALA A 623 12.01 4.99 -33.59
CA ALA A 623 11.16 5.00 -34.78
C ALA A 623 11.97 4.62 -36.03
N ALA A 624 11.53 3.58 -36.73
CA ALA A 624 12.19 3.12 -37.96
C ALA A 624 11.55 3.73 -39.20
N SER A 625 10.22 3.89 -39.22
CA SER A 625 9.51 4.59 -40.30
C SER A 625 8.09 5.01 -39.90
N ILE A 626 7.53 5.99 -40.64
CA ILE A 626 6.15 6.45 -40.55
C ILE A 626 5.39 6.15 -41.86
N PRO A 627 4.66 5.02 -41.96
CA PRO A 627 3.99 4.64 -43.21
C PRO A 627 2.85 5.59 -43.59
N GLY A 628 2.88 6.12 -44.82
CA GLY A 628 1.75 6.86 -45.39
C GLY A 628 0.63 5.92 -45.88
N ARG A 629 -0.63 6.41 -45.86
CA ARG A 629 -1.87 5.74 -46.36
C ARG A 629 -2.48 4.64 -45.48
N ALA A 630 -2.38 4.77 -44.15
CA ALA A 630 -3.11 3.94 -43.19
C ALA A 630 -3.02 2.41 -43.43
N PRO A 631 -1.82 1.83 -43.58
CA PRO A 631 -1.65 0.41 -43.88
C PRO A 631 -2.20 -0.52 -42.79
N PHE A 632 -2.37 -0.01 -41.57
CA PHE A 632 -2.88 -0.75 -40.40
C PHE A 632 -4.38 -0.50 -40.14
N GLY A 633 -5.11 -0.04 -41.17
CA GLY A 633 -6.52 0.29 -41.12
C GLY A 633 -6.82 1.69 -40.57
N LYS A 634 -8.03 2.19 -40.83
CA LYS A 634 -8.45 3.56 -40.48
C LYS A 634 -8.91 3.73 -39.02
N GLY A 635 -9.15 2.63 -38.30
CA GLY A 635 -9.77 2.66 -36.97
C GLY A 635 -11.26 3.05 -37.00
N SER A 636 -11.92 3.05 -35.85
CA SER A 636 -13.32 3.46 -35.69
C SER A 636 -13.42 4.89 -35.13
N GLY A 637 -14.20 5.76 -35.77
CA GLY A 637 -14.41 7.16 -35.33
C GLY A 637 -13.64 8.20 -36.15
N GLN A 638 -13.91 9.49 -35.89
CA GLN A 638 -13.12 10.57 -36.51
C GLN A 638 -11.73 10.64 -35.88
N PRO A 639 -10.65 10.83 -36.67
CA PRO A 639 -9.32 11.00 -36.13
C PRO A 639 -9.22 12.22 -35.21
N TRP A 640 -8.53 12.05 -34.09
CA TRP A 640 -8.10 13.13 -33.23
C TRP A 640 -7.22 14.10 -34.01
N ARG A 641 -7.50 15.39 -33.84
CA ARG A 641 -6.86 16.48 -34.58
C ARG A 641 -5.72 17.15 -33.80
N HIS A 642 -5.36 16.58 -32.67
CA HIS A 642 -4.25 17.06 -31.85
C HIS A 642 -2.96 16.88 -32.65
N MET A 643 -2.20 17.95 -32.81
CA MET A 643 -0.88 17.91 -33.43
C MET A 643 0.16 17.95 -32.33
N PHE A 644 1.00 16.94 -32.26
CA PHE A 644 2.14 16.93 -31.36
C PHE A 644 3.35 17.57 -32.08
N HIS A 645 4.21 18.23 -31.32
CA HIS A 645 5.39 18.92 -31.82
C HIS A 645 6.60 18.56 -30.97
N CYS A 646 6.95 17.28 -30.94
CA CYS A 646 8.08 16.80 -30.19
C CYS A 646 9.41 17.29 -30.80
N THR A 647 10.41 17.45 -29.94
CA THR A 647 11.81 17.64 -30.31
C THR A 647 12.54 16.32 -30.51
N GLY A 648 11.92 15.19 -30.12
CA GLY A 648 12.45 13.84 -30.21
C GLY A 648 13.23 13.39 -28.97
N THR A 649 13.31 14.23 -27.94
CA THR A 649 14.06 13.96 -26.69
C THR A 649 13.16 13.73 -25.48
N GLU A 650 11.86 13.97 -25.65
CA GLU A 650 10.83 13.81 -24.64
C GLU A 650 10.67 12.33 -24.23
N GLN A 651 10.31 12.09 -22.96
CA GLN A 651 10.16 10.73 -22.43
C GLN A 651 8.75 10.16 -22.70
N HIS A 652 7.73 11.02 -22.76
CA HIS A 652 6.35 10.64 -23.06
C HIS A 652 5.74 11.62 -24.06
N MET A 653 4.79 11.16 -24.88
CA MET A 653 4.05 12.02 -25.82
C MET A 653 3.26 13.14 -25.14
N GLY A 654 2.92 12.98 -23.85
CA GLY A 654 2.27 14.03 -23.06
C GLY A 654 3.19 15.21 -22.72
N ASP A 655 4.50 15.04 -22.87
CA ASP A 655 5.50 16.07 -22.58
C ASP A 655 5.75 16.96 -23.81
N CYS A 656 5.27 16.57 -24.99
CA CYS A 656 5.42 17.33 -26.22
C CYS A 656 4.40 18.49 -26.29
N PRO A 657 4.80 19.68 -26.78
CA PRO A 657 3.86 20.75 -27.08
C PRO A 657 2.75 20.29 -28.04
N VAL A 658 1.50 20.58 -27.70
CA VAL A 658 0.32 20.18 -28.50
C VAL A 658 -0.40 21.40 -29.07
N THR A 659 -0.72 21.35 -30.35
CA THR A 659 -1.64 22.31 -30.99
C THR A 659 -3.00 21.63 -31.20
N ALA A 660 -4.07 22.27 -30.71
CA ALA A 660 -5.45 21.77 -30.85
C ALA A 660 -6.37 22.74 -31.62
N LEU A 661 -6.04 24.04 -31.67
CA LEU A 661 -6.70 25.01 -32.54
C LEU A 661 -6.28 24.82 -34.00
N GLY A 662 -7.24 24.90 -34.93
CA GLY A 662 -6.94 25.11 -36.35
C GLY A 662 -6.69 23.88 -37.20
N ALA A 663 -6.60 22.70 -36.60
CA ALA A 663 -6.37 21.48 -37.38
C ALA A 663 -7.49 21.22 -38.41
N SER A 664 -7.09 21.19 -39.69
CA SER A 664 -7.98 20.93 -40.84
C SER A 664 -8.74 19.62 -40.68
N LEU A 665 -9.92 19.51 -41.34
CA LEU A 665 -10.67 18.24 -41.40
C LEU A 665 -9.74 17.13 -41.92
N CYS A 666 -9.38 16.18 -41.06
CA CYS A 666 -8.54 15.05 -41.43
C CYS A 666 -9.32 14.16 -42.41
N PRO A 667 -8.96 14.09 -43.71
CA PRO A 667 -9.71 13.33 -44.71
C PRO A 667 -9.73 11.82 -44.37
N GLU A 668 -10.77 11.11 -44.79
CA GLU A 668 -10.93 9.69 -44.45
C GLU A 668 -9.78 8.80 -44.95
N GLY A 669 -8.87 8.40 -44.05
CA GLY A 669 -7.73 7.52 -44.35
C GLY A 669 -6.36 8.14 -44.10
N GLN A 670 -6.30 9.36 -43.55
CA GLN A 670 -5.07 10.02 -43.11
C GLN A 670 -4.83 9.83 -41.60
N VAL A 671 -4.60 8.58 -41.19
CA VAL A 671 -4.29 8.24 -39.78
C VAL A 671 -2.80 7.99 -39.57
N ALA A 672 -2.29 8.47 -38.44
CA ALA A 672 -0.90 8.33 -38.03
C ALA A 672 -0.56 6.86 -37.82
N SER A 673 0.64 6.47 -38.22
CA SER A 673 1.13 5.10 -38.15
C SER A 673 2.63 5.12 -37.93
N VAL A 674 3.14 4.12 -37.23
CA VAL A 674 4.57 3.99 -36.95
C VAL A 674 4.99 2.53 -37.00
N ILE A 675 6.22 2.31 -37.45
CA ILE A 675 6.94 1.05 -37.32
C ILE A 675 8.18 1.35 -36.48
N CYS A 676 8.25 0.76 -35.29
CA CYS A 676 9.39 0.91 -34.39
C CYS A 676 10.41 -0.22 -34.61
N SER A 677 11.63 -0.02 -34.13
CA SER A 677 12.75 -0.97 -34.27
C SER A 677 12.55 -2.32 -33.54
N GLY A 678 11.58 -2.41 -32.63
CA GLY A 678 11.13 -3.68 -32.05
C GLY A 678 12.16 -4.37 -31.15
N ASN A 679 12.95 -3.60 -30.39
CA ASN A 679 13.92 -4.04 -29.35
C ASN A 679 15.43 -3.99 -29.73
N ARG A 680 15.86 -3.12 -30.66
CA ARG A 680 17.29 -2.77 -30.82
C ARG A 680 17.63 -1.54 -29.98
N SER A 681 18.28 -1.73 -28.83
CA SER A 681 18.86 -0.66 -28.02
C SER A 681 20.14 -0.12 -28.68
N GLN A 682 20.03 0.93 -29.48
CA GLN A 682 21.18 1.72 -29.92
C GLN A 682 21.25 3.01 -29.11
N THR A 683 22.32 3.13 -28.31
CA THR A 683 22.77 4.37 -27.67
C THR A 683 23.66 5.12 -28.66
N LEU A 684 23.39 6.41 -28.89
CA LEU A 684 24.18 7.27 -29.78
C LEU A 684 25.56 7.57 -29.15
N TYR A 685 26.65 7.28 -29.87
CA TYR A 685 28.02 7.72 -29.54
C TYR A 685 28.54 8.72 -30.61
N PRO A 686 29.44 9.67 -30.25
CA PRO A 686 30.00 10.64 -31.19
C PRO A 686 31.15 10.04 -32.01
N CYS A 687 31.14 10.21 -33.34
CA CYS A 687 32.19 9.65 -34.21
C CYS A 687 33.02 10.71 -34.94
N ASN A 688 34.33 10.49 -34.79
CA ASN A 688 35.48 11.23 -35.29
C ASN A 688 35.81 10.83 -36.73
N SER A 689 36.34 11.77 -37.52
CA SER A 689 36.62 11.64 -38.95
C SER A 689 38.00 11.06 -39.22
N SER A 690 38.08 10.00 -40.04
CA SER A 690 39.20 9.77 -40.98
C SER A 690 39.07 8.41 -41.70
N SER A 691 38.77 8.42 -43.00
CA SER A 691 39.67 7.87 -44.02
C SER A 691 39.07 8.01 -45.42
N SER A 692 39.82 8.71 -46.27
CA SER A 692 39.76 8.75 -47.72
C SER A 692 40.24 7.42 -48.35
N ASP A 693 39.50 6.85 -49.31
CA ASP A 693 39.93 6.72 -50.72
C ASP A 693 38.98 5.82 -51.57
N PRO A 694 39.00 5.93 -52.91
CA PRO A 694 37.94 5.50 -53.81
C PRO A 694 38.23 4.20 -54.60
N GLU A 695 37.17 3.68 -55.22
CA GLU A 695 37.07 2.74 -56.36
C GLU A 695 36.48 1.33 -56.13
N SER A 696 35.58 1.02 -57.08
CA SER A 696 35.08 -0.27 -57.55
C SER A 696 33.76 -0.82 -56.97
N SER A 697 32.84 -0.98 -57.92
CA SER A 697 31.41 -1.28 -57.86
C SER A 697 31.05 -2.75 -57.59
N VAL A 698 30.13 -2.99 -56.65
CA VAL A 698 29.09 -4.05 -56.69
C VAL A 698 27.86 -3.57 -55.89
N VAL A 699 26.66 -3.79 -56.42
CA VAL A 699 25.36 -3.43 -55.83
C VAL A 699 24.91 -4.50 -54.83
N LEU A 700 24.78 -4.15 -53.55
CA LEU A 700 23.63 -4.45 -52.67
C LEU A 700 23.87 -3.86 -51.26
N GLU A 701 22.88 -3.09 -50.80
CA GLU A 701 22.64 -2.59 -49.44
C GLU A 701 23.81 -1.97 -48.67
N GLU A 702 23.95 -0.65 -48.78
CA GLU A 702 24.52 0.12 -47.68
C GLU A 702 23.41 0.67 -46.78
N ASN A 703 23.32 0.06 -45.60
CA ASN A 703 23.02 0.76 -44.36
C ASN A 703 23.93 2.00 -44.24
N GLY A 704 23.52 3.10 -44.85
CA GLY A 704 23.94 4.42 -44.42
C GLY A 704 23.24 4.71 -43.10
N VAL A 705 23.95 4.59 -41.99
CA VAL A 705 23.54 5.13 -40.69
C VAL A 705 23.13 6.60 -40.92
N PRO A 706 21.92 7.06 -40.55
CA PRO A 706 21.61 8.48 -40.63
C PRO A 706 22.38 9.17 -39.50
N CYS A 707 23.55 9.72 -39.83
CA CYS A 707 24.19 10.75 -39.03
C CYS A 707 23.26 11.98 -38.97
N ILE A 708 23.39 12.85 -37.96
CA ILE A 708 22.83 14.21 -38.01
C ILE A 708 23.44 14.88 -39.25
N GLY A 709 22.67 14.91 -40.32
CA GLY A 709 23.15 15.32 -41.62
C GLY A 709 23.43 16.82 -41.61
N SER A 710 24.60 17.18 -42.14
CA SER A 710 24.81 18.52 -42.69
C SER A 710 23.58 18.96 -43.49
N GLY A 711 23.04 20.15 -43.22
CA GLY A 711 21.79 20.65 -43.83
C GLY A 711 20.54 20.66 -42.93
N GLN A 712 20.68 20.54 -41.60
CA GLN A 712 19.59 20.82 -40.65
C GLN A 712 19.23 22.31 -40.69
N LEU A 713 17.94 22.65 -40.57
CA LEU A 713 17.43 24.01 -40.77
C LEU A 713 16.62 24.46 -39.55
N ARG A 714 16.74 25.75 -39.18
CA ARG A 714 15.88 26.41 -38.19
C ARG A 714 15.43 27.78 -38.68
N LEU A 715 14.28 28.24 -38.19
CA LEU A 715 13.79 29.60 -38.41
C LEU A 715 13.93 30.42 -37.13
N VAL A 716 14.56 31.59 -37.23
CA VAL A 716 14.87 32.46 -36.09
C VAL A 716 14.14 33.80 -36.23
N ASN A 717 13.70 34.39 -35.12
CA ASN A 717 13.10 35.73 -35.05
C ASN A 717 11.80 35.97 -35.85
N GLY A 718 11.05 34.93 -36.23
CA GLY A 718 9.78 35.09 -36.97
C GLY A 718 8.49 35.02 -36.17
N GLY A 719 8.55 35.02 -34.83
CA GLY A 719 7.36 34.97 -33.97
C GLY A 719 6.61 33.62 -33.97
N GLY A 720 7.17 32.58 -34.58
CA GLY A 720 6.63 31.22 -34.61
C GLY A 720 7.56 30.27 -35.37
N ARG A 721 7.30 28.95 -35.32
CA ARG A 721 8.22 27.94 -35.90
C ARG A 721 8.26 27.89 -37.43
N CYS A 722 7.23 28.45 -38.08
CA CYS A 722 7.02 28.39 -39.53
C CYS A 722 7.23 29.75 -40.24
N ALA A 723 7.85 30.71 -39.55
CA ALA A 723 8.36 31.92 -40.17
C ALA A 723 9.66 32.35 -39.48
N GLY A 724 10.54 33.02 -40.22
CA GLY A 724 11.76 33.59 -39.66
C GLY A 724 12.93 33.63 -40.64
N ARG A 725 14.07 34.14 -40.16
CA ARG A 725 15.37 34.07 -40.82
C ARG A 725 15.82 32.62 -40.89
N ILE A 726 16.31 32.21 -42.04
CA ILE A 726 16.71 30.82 -42.29
C ILE A 726 18.16 30.63 -41.84
N GLU A 727 18.38 29.67 -40.95
CA GLU A 727 19.72 29.25 -40.55
C GLU A 727 19.89 27.76 -40.81
N VAL A 728 21.02 27.40 -41.43
CA VAL A 728 21.38 26.03 -41.80
C VAL A 728 22.62 25.61 -41.02
N TYR A 729 22.62 24.37 -40.53
CA TYR A 729 23.75 23.79 -39.82
C TYR A 729 24.69 23.07 -40.80
N HIS A 730 25.93 23.53 -40.88
CA HIS A 730 26.98 22.96 -41.72
C HIS A 730 28.34 23.06 -40.99
N GLU A 731 29.18 22.02 -41.08
CA GLU A 731 30.53 22.01 -40.48
C GLU A 731 30.62 22.47 -39.01
N GLY A 732 29.69 22.03 -38.17
CA GLY A 732 29.75 22.31 -36.72
C GLY A 732 29.23 23.68 -36.30
N SER A 733 28.71 24.50 -37.21
CA SER A 733 28.15 25.82 -36.88
C SER A 733 26.90 26.18 -37.69
N TRP A 734 26.05 27.01 -37.07
CA TRP A 734 24.88 27.59 -37.72
C TRP A 734 25.29 28.80 -38.57
N GLY A 735 24.71 28.91 -39.76
CA GLY A 735 24.92 30.06 -40.63
C GLY A 735 23.71 30.34 -41.51
N THR A 736 23.65 31.55 -42.08
CA THR A 736 22.46 32.06 -42.81
C THR A 736 22.50 31.74 -44.30
N ILE A 737 21.41 32.04 -45.01
CA ILE A 737 21.30 31.97 -46.47
C ILE A 737 21.18 33.39 -47.02
N CYS A 738 21.86 33.71 -48.11
CA CYS A 738 21.72 35.00 -48.78
C CYS A 738 20.41 35.09 -49.59
N ASP A 739 19.81 36.28 -49.67
CA ASP A 739 18.60 36.55 -50.44
C ASP A 739 18.85 36.79 -51.94
N ASP A 740 20.11 36.77 -52.39
CA ASP A 740 20.46 36.79 -53.80
C ASP A 740 19.92 35.55 -54.51
N SER A 741 19.08 35.79 -55.53
CA SER A 741 18.29 34.78 -56.25
C SER A 741 17.26 34.01 -55.42
N TRP A 742 17.03 34.39 -54.15
CA TRP A 742 16.06 33.74 -53.27
C TRP A 742 14.61 33.96 -53.71
N ASP A 743 13.92 32.87 -54.07
CA ASP A 743 12.55 32.93 -54.56
C ASP A 743 11.56 32.01 -53.82
N LEU A 744 10.31 31.97 -54.32
CA LEU A 744 9.24 31.16 -53.72
C LEU A 744 9.48 29.65 -53.86
N ASP A 745 10.17 29.20 -54.91
CA ASP A 745 10.48 27.78 -55.09
C ASP A 745 11.56 27.34 -54.09
N ASP A 746 12.54 28.20 -53.80
CA ASP A 746 13.52 27.98 -52.72
C ASP A 746 12.85 27.93 -51.34
N ALA A 747 12.01 28.93 -51.07
CA ALA A 747 11.23 28.99 -49.84
C ALA A 747 10.29 27.77 -49.69
N HIS A 748 9.75 27.24 -50.80
CA HIS A 748 8.87 26.08 -50.77
C HIS A 748 9.61 24.82 -50.34
N VAL A 749 10.88 24.67 -50.75
CA VAL A 749 11.75 23.59 -50.27
C VAL A 749 11.96 23.71 -48.75
N VAL A 750 12.21 24.93 -48.24
CA VAL A 750 12.37 25.16 -46.80
C VAL A 750 11.09 24.85 -46.01
N CYS A 751 9.94 25.36 -46.44
CA CYS A 751 8.66 25.11 -45.76
C CYS A 751 8.30 23.62 -45.76
N ARG A 752 8.57 22.92 -46.86
CA ARG A 752 8.38 21.47 -46.94
C ARG A 752 9.36 20.72 -46.05
N GLN A 753 10.63 21.10 -46.05
CA GLN A 753 11.68 20.49 -45.22
C GLN A 753 11.36 20.61 -43.72
N LEU A 754 10.71 21.70 -43.30
CA LEU A 754 10.28 21.95 -41.91
C LEU A 754 8.87 21.40 -41.59
N GLY A 755 8.16 20.80 -42.55
CA GLY A 755 6.77 20.37 -42.34
C GLY A 755 5.78 21.53 -42.11
N CYS A 756 6.11 22.73 -42.56
CA CYS A 756 5.34 23.96 -42.39
C CYS A 756 4.39 24.27 -43.58
N GLY A 757 4.05 23.25 -44.37
CA GLY A 757 3.18 23.38 -45.53
C GLY A 757 3.90 24.01 -46.74
N VAL A 758 3.23 24.93 -47.43
CA VAL A 758 3.74 25.57 -48.65
C VAL A 758 4.33 26.95 -48.33
N ALA A 759 5.30 27.42 -49.12
CA ALA A 759 5.78 28.79 -48.98
C ALA A 759 4.71 29.80 -49.40
N ILE A 760 4.49 30.80 -48.53
CA ILE A 760 3.62 31.95 -48.79
C ILE A 760 4.45 33.15 -49.22
N ASN A 761 5.62 33.34 -48.59
CA ASN A 761 6.50 34.44 -48.92
C ASN A 761 7.98 34.06 -48.73
N ALA A 762 8.80 34.45 -49.70
CA ALA A 762 10.25 34.40 -49.64
C ALA A 762 10.73 35.82 -49.28
N THR A 763 11.16 36.03 -48.04
CA THR A 763 11.54 37.36 -47.56
C THR A 763 13.03 37.57 -47.70
N GLY A 764 13.46 38.72 -48.22
CA GLY A 764 14.87 39.12 -48.28
C GLY A 764 15.22 40.24 -47.30
N SER A 765 16.42 40.77 -47.45
CA SER A 765 16.93 41.99 -46.82
C SER A 765 16.85 41.98 -45.30
N ALA A 766 17.18 40.84 -44.68
CA ALA A 766 17.14 40.64 -43.24
C ALA A 766 15.80 41.03 -42.61
N HIS A 767 14.68 40.69 -43.26
CA HIS A 767 13.31 41.00 -42.79
C HIS A 767 13.06 40.62 -41.32
N PHE A 768 13.67 39.53 -40.84
CA PHE A 768 13.57 39.05 -39.45
C PHE A 768 14.78 39.43 -38.57
N GLY A 769 15.52 40.46 -38.99
CA GLY A 769 16.76 40.91 -38.39
C GLY A 769 17.98 40.14 -38.91
N GLU A 770 19.14 40.82 -38.86
CA GLU A 770 20.44 40.28 -39.27
C GLU A 770 20.83 39.07 -38.41
N GLY A 771 21.39 38.04 -39.04
CA GLY A 771 21.99 36.89 -38.38
C GLY A 771 23.40 37.17 -37.90
N SER A 772 24.04 36.12 -37.39
CA SER A 772 25.41 36.17 -36.89
C SER A 772 26.14 34.88 -37.26
N GLY A 773 27.41 34.99 -37.68
CA GLY A 773 28.24 33.84 -38.02
C GLY A 773 28.48 33.71 -39.52
N PRO A 774 28.75 32.50 -40.05
CA PRO A 774 28.93 32.30 -41.49
C PRO A 774 27.62 32.49 -42.26
N ILE A 775 27.72 32.93 -43.52
CA ILE A 775 26.64 32.83 -44.51
C ILE A 775 26.97 31.59 -45.35
N TRP A 776 26.13 30.56 -45.30
CA TRP A 776 26.45 29.23 -45.82
C TRP A 776 26.07 29.04 -47.29
N LEU A 777 24.95 29.61 -47.72
CA LEU A 777 24.42 29.42 -49.07
C LEU A 777 24.14 30.77 -49.71
N ASP A 778 24.47 30.86 -50.99
CA ASP A 778 24.31 32.02 -51.85
C ASP A 778 23.92 31.54 -53.25
N GLU A 779 23.21 32.40 -54.00
CA GLU A 779 22.56 32.10 -55.28
C GLU A 779 21.81 30.76 -55.28
N VAL A 780 20.94 30.56 -54.29
CA VAL A 780 20.11 29.35 -54.21
C VAL A 780 19.10 29.37 -55.36
N ASN A 781 18.96 28.24 -56.05
CA ASN A 781 18.08 28.10 -57.21
C ASN A 781 17.51 26.68 -57.28
N CYS A 782 16.50 26.45 -56.43
CA CYS A 782 15.70 25.23 -56.38
C CYS A 782 14.69 25.19 -57.53
N ASN A 783 14.22 23.98 -57.87
CA ASN A 783 13.05 23.79 -58.74
C ASN A 783 11.75 23.54 -57.96
N GLY A 784 11.80 23.68 -56.62
CA GLY A 784 10.67 23.51 -55.71
C GLY A 784 10.37 22.05 -55.34
N LYS A 785 11.06 21.04 -55.90
CA LYS A 785 10.81 19.60 -55.65
C LYS A 785 11.92 18.91 -54.85
N GLU A 786 13.00 19.62 -54.54
CA GLU A 786 14.11 19.10 -53.74
C GLU A 786 13.68 18.78 -52.31
N PRO A 787 14.08 17.64 -51.72
CA PRO A 787 13.65 17.27 -50.37
C PRO A 787 14.31 18.12 -49.27
N ARG A 788 15.43 18.80 -49.57
CA ARG A 788 16.17 19.66 -48.63
C ARG A 788 16.82 20.83 -49.37
N ILE A 789 16.97 21.97 -48.69
CA ILE A 789 17.61 23.18 -49.25
C ILE A 789 19.08 22.93 -49.60
N SER A 790 19.74 22.03 -48.87
CA SER A 790 21.12 21.60 -49.10
C SER A 790 21.34 20.86 -50.43
N GLN A 791 20.26 20.42 -51.09
CA GLN A 791 20.30 19.71 -52.37
C GLN A 791 19.95 20.60 -53.56
N CYS A 792 19.57 21.86 -53.31
CA CYS A 792 19.36 22.83 -54.37
C CYS A 792 20.69 23.24 -54.98
N ARG A 793 20.63 23.70 -56.23
CA ARG A 793 21.81 24.28 -56.87
C ARG A 793 22.13 25.60 -56.18
N SER A 794 23.39 25.77 -55.76
CA SER A 794 23.91 26.98 -55.11
C SER A 794 25.35 27.25 -55.53
N HIS A 795 25.93 28.39 -55.11
CA HIS A 795 27.32 28.76 -55.39
C HIS A 795 28.38 27.95 -54.58
N GLY A 796 27.91 27.00 -53.76
CA GLY A 796 28.71 26.15 -52.88
C GLY A 796 28.82 26.68 -51.45
N TRP A 797 29.05 25.78 -50.48
CA TRP A 797 29.04 26.11 -49.06
C TRP A 797 30.09 27.14 -48.66
N GLY A 798 29.66 28.21 -47.97
CA GLY A 798 30.52 29.27 -47.45
C GLY A 798 31.13 30.17 -48.52
N ARG A 799 30.76 29.99 -49.80
CA ARG A 799 31.17 30.83 -50.92
C ARG A 799 30.05 31.81 -51.24
N GLN A 800 30.22 33.03 -50.75
CA GLN A 800 29.19 34.06 -50.76
C GLN A 800 29.82 35.46 -50.85
N ASN A 801 29.13 36.42 -51.44
CA ASN A 801 29.56 37.83 -51.51
C ASN A 801 28.65 38.79 -50.72
N CYS A 802 27.64 38.25 -50.04
CA CYS A 802 26.63 38.94 -49.25
C CYS A 802 27.09 39.38 -47.85
N ARG A 803 26.25 40.17 -47.20
CA ARG A 803 26.34 40.57 -45.79
C ARG A 803 25.08 40.15 -45.05
N HIS A 804 25.09 40.15 -43.72
CA HIS A 804 23.89 39.76 -42.94
C HIS A 804 22.65 40.64 -43.15
N LYS A 805 22.80 41.81 -43.79
CA LYS A 805 21.69 42.63 -44.29
C LYS A 805 20.90 41.96 -45.42
N GLU A 806 21.47 40.96 -46.05
CA GLU A 806 20.94 40.17 -47.17
C GLU A 806 20.53 38.77 -46.68
N ASP A 807 20.38 38.56 -45.37
CA ASP A 807 19.93 37.27 -44.85
C ASP A 807 18.48 36.99 -45.29
N ALA A 808 18.28 35.86 -45.96
CA ALA A 808 17.01 35.35 -46.41
C ALA A 808 16.15 34.83 -45.26
N GLY A 809 14.84 34.95 -45.44
CA GLY A 809 13.83 34.42 -44.55
C GLY A 809 12.65 33.83 -45.32
N VAL A 810 11.75 33.20 -44.58
CA VAL A 810 10.55 32.57 -45.14
C VAL A 810 9.34 32.77 -44.25
N ILE A 811 8.16 32.82 -44.88
CA ILE A 811 6.86 32.68 -44.22
C ILE A 811 6.13 31.52 -44.90
N CYS A 812 5.79 30.49 -44.14
CA CYS A 812 5.08 29.30 -44.63
C CYS A 812 3.58 29.35 -44.36
N SER A 813 2.80 28.47 -44.98
CA SER A 813 1.33 28.45 -44.90
C SER A 813 0.80 28.15 -43.51
N GLU A 814 1.53 27.33 -42.77
CA GLU A 814 1.23 26.96 -41.38
C GLU A 814 1.77 27.98 -40.36
N PHE A 815 2.30 29.12 -40.83
CA PHE A 815 2.60 30.22 -39.92
C PHE A 815 1.31 30.80 -39.36
N MET A 816 1.14 30.63 -38.05
CA MET A 816 0.09 31.27 -37.28
C MET A 816 0.68 32.37 -36.44
N SER A 817 0.10 33.56 -36.54
CA SER A 817 0.45 34.72 -35.72
C SER A 817 -0.80 35.36 -35.19
N LEU A 818 -0.69 36.03 -34.06
CA LEU A 818 -1.75 36.87 -33.52
C LEU A 818 -1.27 38.32 -33.44
N ARG A 819 -2.19 39.26 -33.52
CA ARG A 819 -1.91 40.69 -33.30
C ARG A 819 -3.14 41.41 -32.78
N LEU A 820 -2.90 42.58 -32.18
CA LEU A 820 -3.93 43.57 -31.91
C LEU A 820 -3.79 44.72 -32.90
N ILE A 821 -4.87 45.04 -33.60
CA ILE A 821 -4.96 46.23 -34.44
C ILE A 821 -5.71 47.31 -33.66
N SER A 822 -4.98 48.32 -33.22
CA SER A 822 -5.55 49.57 -32.67
C SER A 822 -5.79 50.60 -33.78
N ASP A 823 -6.77 51.48 -33.56
CA ASP A 823 -7.01 52.66 -34.42
C ASP A 823 -6.13 53.86 -34.02
N SER A 824 -5.48 53.82 -32.84
CA SER A 824 -4.50 54.79 -32.37
C SER A 824 -3.11 54.15 -32.31
N SER A 825 -2.09 54.81 -32.86
CA SER A 825 -0.71 54.31 -32.91
C SER A 825 0.00 54.23 -31.54
N SER A 826 -0.71 54.49 -30.44
CA SER A 826 -0.19 54.59 -29.07
C SER A 826 -0.59 53.43 -28.15
N GLU A 827 -1.50 52.54 -28.57
CA GLU A 827 -2.00 51.44 -27.74
C GLU A 827 -1.54 50.08 -28.30
N THR A 828 -0.47 49.52 -27.74
CA THR A 828 0.13 48.25 -28.20
C THR A 828 -0.53 47.00 -27.62
N CYS A 829 -1.23 47.13 -26.48
CA CYS A 829 -1.88 46.04 -25.74
C CYS A 829 -3.42 46.16 -25.72
N ALA A 830 -3.98 46.90 -26.68
CA ALA A 830 -5.41 47.09 -26.86
C ALA A 830 -5.75 47.12 -28.35
N GLY A 831 -6.85 46.49 -28.74
CA GLY A 831 -7.31 46.54 -30.13
C GLY A 831 -8.14 45.34 -30.55
N ARG A 832 -8.38 45.24 -31.85
CA ARG A 832 -9.06 44.09 -32.45
C ARG A 832 -8.10 42.91 -32.55
N LEU A 833 -8.56 41.75 -32.09
CA LEU A 833 -7.82 40.50 -32.20
C LEU A 833 -7.91 39.92 -33.61
N GLU A 834 -6.76 39.82 -34.26
CA GLU A 834 -6.61 39.16 -35.56
C GLU A 834 -5.61 38.02 -35.48
N VAL A 835 -5.89 36.98 -36.27
CA VAL A 835 -5.00 35.84 -36.47
C VAL A 835 -4.60 35.78 -37.94
N PHE A 836 -3.31 35.56 -38.18
CA PHE A 836 -2.75 35.26 -39.49
C PHE A 836 -2.79 33.77 -39.71
N TYR A 837 -3.38 33.34 -40.83
CA TYR A 837 -3.38 31.94 -41.24
C TYR A 837 -3.60 31.83 -42.74
N ASN A 838 -2.91 30.86 -43.35
CA ASN A 838 -2.96 30.61 -44.79
C ASN A 838 -2.79 31.90 -45.63
N GLY A 839 -1.79 32.71 -45.27
CA GLY A 839 -1.39 33.92 -45.99
C GLY A 839 -2.26 35.15 -45.79
N ALA A 840 -3.29 35.11 -44.93
CA ALA A 840 -4.15 36.27 -44.69
C ALA A 840 -4.51 36.48 -43.22
N TRP A 841 -4.60 37.75 -42.81
CA TRP A 841 -5.17 38.14 -41.52
C TRP A 841 -6.69 38.06 -41.54
N GLY A 842 -7.27 37.56 -40.45
CA GLY A 842 -8.70 37.57 -40.22
C GLY A 842 -9.01 37.69 -38.73
N SER A 843 -10.21 38.18 -38.41
CA SER A 843 -10.65 38.39 -37.03
C SER A 843 -10.95 37.08 -36.29
N VAL A 844 -10.96 37.17 -34.96
CA VAL A 844 -11.42 36.12 -34.05
C VAL A 844 -12.80 36.49 -33.50
N GLY A 845 -13.73 35.55 -33.53
CA GLY A 845 -15.11 35.73 -33.08
C GLY A 845 -15.26 35.85 -31.57
N LYS A 846 -16.17 36.73 -31.15
CA LYS A 846 -16.45 37.05 -29.73
C LYS A 846 -17.24 35.97 -29.01
N SER A 847 -17.88 35.05 -29.73
CA SER A 847 -18.72 34.00 -29.15
C SER A 847 -17.88 33.14 -28.20
N ASP A 848 -18.41 32.87 -27.00
CA ASP A 848 -17.76 32.11 -25.93
C ASP A 848 -16.36 32.60 -25.48
N MET A 849 -15.97 33.80 -25.90
CA MET A 849 -14.71 34.43 -25.48
C MET A 849 -14.81 34.79 -23.99
N SER A 850 -13.92 34.20 -23.18
CA SER A 850 -13.88 34.38 -21.73
C SER A 850 -12.74 35.30 -21.30
N ALA A 851 -12.81 35.88 -20.10
CA ALA A 851 -11.69 36.64 -19.53
C ALA A 851 -10.41 35.80 -19.40
N THR A 852 -10.54 34.49 -19.17
CA THR A 852 -9.42 33.54 -19.17
C THR A 852 -8.81 33.40 -20.56
N THR A 853 -9.63 33.24 -21.60
CA THR A 853 -9.18 33.22 -23.01
C THR A 853 -8.45 34.51 -23.35
N VAL A 854 -8.99 35.67 -22.95
CA VAL A 854 -8.34 36.97 -23.16
C VAL A 854 -7.01 37.06 -22.41
N GLY A 855 -6.93 36.55 -21.18
CA GLY A 855 -5.68 36.47 -20.42
C GLY A 855 -4.58 35.67 -21.12
N VAL A 856 -4.94 34.54 -21.74
CA VAL A 856 -4.01 33.73 -22.55
C VAL A 856 -3.53 34.51 -23.79
N VAL A 857 -4.44 35.19 -24.49
CA VAL A 857 -4.09 36.05 -25.64
C VAL A 857 -3.15 37.18 -25.22
N CYS A 858 -3.46 37.85 -24.11
CA CYS A 858 -2.64 38.94 -23.58
C CYS A 858 -1.23 38.47 -23.21
N ARG A 859 -1.11 37.32 -22.52
CA ARG A 859 0.19 36.70 -22.21
C ARG A 859 0.97 36.37 -23.48
N GLN A 860 0.32 35.78 -24.48
CA GLN A 860 0.95 35.38 -25.73
C GLN A 860 1.43 36.58 -26.58
N LEU A 861 0.77 37.73 -26.46
CA LEU A 861 1.19 38.99 -27.09
C LEU A 861 2.29 39.73 -26.31
N GLY A 862 2.75 39.20 -25.18
CA GLY A 862 3.72 39.88 -24.31
C GLY A 862 3.11 41.02 -23.46
N CYS A 863 1.78 41.04 -23.33
CA CYS A 863 1.04 41.90 -22.39
C CYS A 863 0.86 41.16 -21.04
N THR A 864 0.02 41.68 -20.13
CA THR A 864 -0.27 41.05 -18.82
C THR A 864 -1.12 39.77 -18.90
N ASP A 865 -1.32 39.09 -17.76
CA ASP A 865 -2.15 37.88 -17.62
C ASP A 865 -3.67 38.15 -17.51
N LYS A 866 -4.08 39.41 -17.44
CA LYS A 866 -5.47 39.85 -17.30
C LYS A 866 -5.89 40.82 -18.40
N GLY A 867 -6.93 40.48 -19.14
CA GLY A 867 -7.55 41.39 -20.10
C GLY A 867 -9.06 41.32 -20.10
N SER A 868 -9.69 42.33 -20.68
CA SER A 868 -11.14 42.49 -20.77
C SER A 868 -11.59 42.63 -22.22
N ILE A 869 -12.81 42.18 -22.50
CA ILE A 869 -13.43 42.28 -23.83
C ILE A 869 -14.09 43.66 -23.93
N ARG A 870 -13.77 44.41 -25.00
CA ARG A 870 -14.40 45.68 -25.33
C ARG A 870 -15.51 45.51 -26.37
N PRO A 871 -16.52 46.40 -26.38
CA PRO A 871 -17.46 46.50 -27.49
C PRO A 871 -16.75 47.01 -28.75
N ALA A 872 -17.16 46.50 -29.91
CA ALA A 872 -16.66 46.98 -31.20
C ALA A 872 -17.07 48.46 -31.42
N PRO A 873 -16.22 49.31 -32.01
CA PRO A 873 -16.55 50.70 -32.32
C PRO A 873 -17.79 50.81 -33.24
N SER A 874 -18.71 51.71 -32.92
CA SER A 874 -20.00 51.90 -33.61
C SER A 874 -19.91 52.40 -35.05
N ASP A 875 -18.74 52.91 -35.46
CA ASP A 875 -18.58 53.68 -36.70
C ASP A 875 -18.07 52.84 -37.89
N LYS A 876 -17.86 51.53 -37.71
CA LYS A 876 -17.33 50.65 -38.76
C LYS A 876 -18.46 49.81 -39.37
N VAL A 877 -18.68 49.95 -40.68
CA VAL A 877 -19.80 49.33 -41.42
C VAL A 877 -19.34 48.24 -42.41
N GLU A 878 -18.03 48.04 -42.60
CA GLU A 878 -17.51 47.04 -43.54
C GLU A 878 -17.39 45.64 -42.92
N ASN A 879 -17.95 44.65 -43.61
CA ASN A 879 -17.76 43.23 -43.30
C ASN A 879 -16.31 42.83 -43.56
N ARG A 880 -15.66 42.22 -42.55
CA ARG A 880 -14.26 41.77 -42.63
C ARG A 880 -14.17 40.25 -42.56
N TYR A 881 -13.04 39.71 -42.97
CA TYR A 881 -12.82 38.26 -42.91
C TYR A 881 -12.52 37.82 -41.48
N MET A 882 -13.23 36.80 -41.02
CA MET A 882 -13.03 36.09 -39.75
C MET A 882 -12.54 34.67 -40.04
N TRP A 883 -11.62 34.18 -39.22
CA TRP A 883 -11.04 32.85 -39.36
C TRP A 883 -11.66 31.80 -38.43
N VAL A 884 -11.94 32.20 -37.18
CA VAL A 884 -12.29 31.28 -36.10
C VAL A 884 -13.24 31.95 -35.11
N ASP A 885 -14.10 31.16 -34.48
CA ASP A 885 -15.13 31.60 -33.53
C ASP A 885 -15.32 30.54 -32.42
N ASN A 886 -15.99 30.88 -31.32
CA ASN A 886 -16.16 30.03 -30.13
C ASN A 886 -14.83 29.57 -29.52
N VAL A 887 -13.85 30.47 -29.41
CA VAL A 887 -12.53 30.14 -28.84
C VAL A 887 -12.59 30.16 -27.31
N ARG A 888 -12.32 29.01 -26.68
CA ARG A 888 -12.42 28.85 -25.23
C ARG A 888 -11.15 28.27 -24.65
N CYS A 889 -10.37 29.06 -23.92
CA CYS A 889 -9.22 28.55 -23.16
C CYS A 889 -9.62 28.18 -21.73
N PRO A 890 -9.30 26.96 -21.25
CA PRO A 890 -9.33 26.66 -19.81
C PRO A 890 -8.22 27.46 -19.09
N LYS A 891 -8.21 27.52 -17.75
CA LYS A 891 -7.04 28.03 -17.00
C LYS A 891 -5.84 27.08 -17.17
N GLY A 892 -4.67 27.61 -17.54
CA GLY A 892 -3.42 26.84 -17.66
C GLY A 892 -2.68 26.83 -19.01
N PRO A 893 -3.31 26.94 -20.20
CA PRO A 893 -2.57 26.97 -21.46
C PRO A 893 -1.76 28.26 -21.58
N GLU A 894 -0.55 28.16 -22.12
CA GLU A 894 0.32 29.33 -22.33
C GLU A 894 0.03 30.08 -23.64
N THR A 895 -0.61 29.41 -24.60
CA THR A 895 -0.91 29.98 -25.92
C THR A 895 -2.36 29.75 -26.32
N LEU A 896 -2.90 30.66 -27.11
CA LEU A 896 -4.23 30.56 -27.71
C LEU A 896 -4.36 29.25 -28.49
N TRP A 897 -3.28 28.80 -29.16
CA TRP A 897 -3.21 27.62 -30.02
C TRP A 897 -3.59 26.28 -29.35
N GLN A 898 -3.55 26.22 -28.01
CA GLN A 898 -3.91 25.05 -27.22
C GLN A 898 -5.40 24.99 -26.86
N CYS A 899 -6.16 26.02 -27.20
CA CYS A 899 -7.55 26.16 -26.79
C CYS A 899 -8.53 25.43 -27.74
N PRO A 900 -9.67 24.95 -27.27
CA PRO A 900 -10.76 24.53 -28.18
C PRO A 900 -11.35 25.69 -29.00
N SER A 901 -11.73 25.44 -30.26
CA SER A 901 -12.53 26.37 -31.09
C SER A 901 -13.43 25.69 -32.12
N SER A 902 -14.22 26.50 -32.82
CA SER A 902 -14.87 26.09 -34.08
C SER A 902 -13.84 25.79 -35.18
N PRO A 903 -14.20 25.01 -36.22
CA PRO A 903 -13.36 24.78 -37.38
C PRO A 903 -12.97 26.08 -38.09
N TRP A 904 -11.72 26.17 -38.54
CA TRP A 904 -11.21 27.38 -39.19
C TRP A 904 -11.75 27.47 -40.60
N LYS A 905 -12.50 28.53 -40.86
CA LYS A 905 -13.09 28.80 -42.17
C LYS A 905 -13.16 30.29 -42.37
N ARG A 906 -12.51 30.76 -43.44
CA ARG A 906 -12.62 32.16 -43.86
C ARG A 906 -14.07 32.48 -44.20
N ARG A 907 -14.70 33.33 -43.40
CA ARG A 907 -16.06 33.85 -43.63
C ARG A 907 -16.07 35.36 -43.47
N LEU A 908 -17.04 36.02 -44.08
CA LEU A 908 -17.33 37.43 -43.77
C LEU A 908 -18.06 37.47 -42.42
N ALA A 909 -17.63 38.35 -41.53
CA ALA A 909 -18.26 38.60 -40.24
C ALA A 909 -18.61 40.08 -40.10
N SER A 910 -19.69 40.32 -39.37
CA SER A 910 -20.11 41.67 -38.99
C SER A 910 -19.20 42.22 -37.89
N PRO A 911 -19.02 43.54 -37.79
CA PRO A 911 -18.21 44.17 -36.74
C PRO A 911 -18.62 43.79 -35.31
N SER A 912 -19.89 43.46 -35.06
CA SER A 912 -20.38 43.04 -33.74
C SER A 912 -19.98 41.62 -33.34
N GLU A 913 -19.57 40.79 -34.29
CA GLU A 913 -19.06 39.45 -34.03
C GLU A 913 -17.55 39.45 -33.73
N GLU A 914 -16.84 40.55 -33.98
CA GLU A 914 -15.39 40.65 -33.78
C GLU A 914 -15.01 40.78 -32.30
N THR A 915 -13.90 40.15 -31.92
CA THR A 915 -13.34 40.30 -30.58
C THR A 915 -12.42 41.51 -30.51
N TRP A 916 -12.78 42.45 -29.65
CA TRP A 916 -11.94 43.56 -29.23
C TRP A 916 -11.49 43.31 -27.79
N ILE A 917 -10.18 43.40 -27.52
CA ILE A 917 -9.64 43.14 -26.19
C ILE A 917 -8.73 44.27 -25.73
N THR A 918 -8.61 44.42 -24.41
CA THR A 918 -7.60 45.25 -23.77
C THR A 918 -6.92 44.51 -22.64
N CYS A 919 -5.59 44.46 -22.67
CA CYS A 919 -4.75 43.87 -21.65
C CYS A 919 -4.32 44.97 -20.66
N ALA A 920 -4.26 44.69 -19.36
CA ALA A 920 -3.80 45.67 -18.36
C ALA A 920 -2.27 45.84 -18.36
N ASP A 921 -1.74 46.97 -17.87
CA ASP A 921 -0.29 47.18 -17.72
C ASP A 921 0.20 46.67 -16.34
N LYS A 922 1.47 46.21 -16.22
CA LYS A 922 2.02 45.55 -15.02
C LYS A 922 2.73 46.55 -14.10
N ILE A 923 2.51 46.48 -12.78
CA ILE A 923 3.24 47.24 -11.74
C ILE A 923 3.76 46.28 -10.66
N ARG A 924 4.97 46.49 -10.16
CA ARG A 924 5.56 45.72 -9.04
C ARG A 924 6.35 46.62 -8.10
N LEU A 925 6.56 46.14 -6.88
CA LEU A 925 7.54 46.71 -5.94
C LEU A 925 8.77 45.81 -5.87
N GLN A 926 9.96 46.40 -5.88
CA GLN A 926 11.23 45.69 -5.80
C GLN A 926 12.08 46.22 -4.63
N GLU A 927 12.95 45.35 -4.09
CA GLU A 927 13.92 45.67 -3.03
C GLU A 927 13.31 46.18 -1.70
N GLY A 928 12.00 46.01 -1.49
CA GLY A 928 11.34 46.33 -0.23
C GLY A 928 11.31 45.17 0.74
N THR A 929 11.18 45.50 2.03
CA THR A 929 11.10 44.52 3.13
C THR A 929 9.77 43.76 3.19
N THR A 930 8.75 44.23 2.45
CA THR A 930 7.42 43.62 2.36
C THR A 930 6.90 43.72 0.93
N ASN A 931 5.93 42.88 0.54
CA ASN A 931 5.27 42.97 -0.78
C ASN A 931 4.48 44.29 -0.98
N CYS A 932 4.37 45.12 0.06
CA CYS A 932 3.69 46.41 0.07
C CYS A 932 4.65 47.57 0.37
N SER A 933 5.95 47.37 0.16
CA SER A 933 6.96 48.41 0.19
C SER A 933 8.02 48.14 -0.88
N GLY A 934 8.65 49.17 -1.41
CA GLY A 934 9.75 49.01 -2.38
C GLY A 934 9.73 50.05 -3.50
N ARG A 935 10.73 49.95 -4.40
CA ARG A 935 10.85 50.75 -5.62
C ARG A 935 9.73 50.37 -6.60
N VAL A 936 9.09 51.37 -7.19
CA VAL A 936 7.99 51.18 -8.14
C VAL A 936 8.54 50.88 -9.53
N GLU A 937 8.22 49.72 -10.07
CA GLU A 937 8.57 49.32 -11.42
C GLU A 937 7.32 48.97 -12.23
N VAL A 938 7.31 49.40 -13.49
CA VAL A 938 6.20 49.26 -14.42
C VAL A 938 6.66 48.52 -15.68
N TRP A 939 5.83 47.65 -16.23
CA TRP A 939 6.12 46.92 -17.46
C TRP A 939 5.48 47.63 -18.65
N HIS A 940 6.31 48.09 -19.57
CA HIS A 940 5.87 48.76 -20.78
C HIS A 940 6.85 48.46 -21.93
N GLY A 941 6.33 48.36 -23.17
CA GLY A 941 7.17 48.10 -24.35
C GLY A 941 7.97 46.80 -24.31
N GLY A 942 7.49 45.76 -23.60
CA GLY A 942 8.16 44.46 -23.49
C GLY A 942 9.34 44.41 -22.50
N SER A 943 9.50 45.41 -21.63
CA SER A 943 10.52 45.41 -20.58
C SER A 943 10.06 46.10 -19.28
N TRP A 944 10.67 45.73 -18.15
CA TRP A 944 10.48 46.44 -16.89
C TRP A 944 11.25 47.75 -16.91
N GLY A 945 10.65 48.80 -16.37
CA GLY A 945 11.28 50.09 -16.17
C GLY A 945 10.77 50.80 -14.93
N THR A 946 11.45 51.86 -14.51
CA THR A 946 11.18 52.56 -13.23
C THR A 946 10.28 53.78 -13.43
N VAL A 947 9.81 54.34 -12.31
CA VAL A 947 9.03 55.57 -12.27
C VAL A 947 9.90 56.67 -11.66
N CYS A 948 9.94 57.86 -12.27
CA CYS A 948 10.67 58.99 -11.71
C CYS A 948 9.93 59.62 -10.52
N ASP A 949 10.69 60.06 -9.52
CA ASP A 949 10.20 60.70 -8.31
C ASP A 949 9.90 62.21 -8.44
N ASP A 950 10.13 62.77 -9.63
CA ASP A 950 9.72 64.13 -10.01
C ASP A 950 8.19 64.26 -9.91
N SER A 951 7.75 65.18 -9.05
CA SER A 951 6.35 65.36 -8.64
C SER A 951 5.72 64.20 -7.84
N TRP A 952 6.47 63.14 -7.52
CA TRP A 952 5.95 61.98 -6.78
C TRP A 952 5.53 62.36 -5.36
N ASP A 953 4.26 62.12 -5.03
CA ASP A 953 3.67 62.45 -3.74
C ASP A 953 2.83 61.30 -3.14
N LEU A 954 2.24 61.55 -1.97
CA LEU A 954 1.41 60.56 -1.26
C LEU A 954 0.14 60.17 -2.03
N ASN A 955 -0.38 61.02 -2.93
CA ASN A 955 -1.52 60.69 -3.77
C ASN A 955 -1.11 59.69 -4.86
N ASP A 956 0.07 59.86 -5.45
CA ASP A 956 0.64 58.89 -6.39
C ASP A 956 0.87 57.54 -5.71
N ALA A 957 1.52 57.57 -4.55
CA ALA A 957 1.72 56.38 -3.74
C ALA A 957 0.39 55.73 -3.31
N GLN A 958 -0.64 56.53 -3.02
CA GLN A 958 -1.97 56.01 -2.65
C GLN A 958 -2.64 55.26 -3.81
N VAL A 959 -2.43 55.71 -5.05
CA VAL A 959 -2.90 54.98 -6.23
C VAL A 959 -2.13 53.67 -6.40
N VAL A 960 -0.80 53.67 -6.25
CA VAL A 960 0.02 52.44 -6.31
C VAL A 960 -0.36 51.45 -5.21
N CYS A 961 -0.47 51.89 -3.96
CA CYS A 961 -0.85 51.05 -2.82
C CYS A 961 -2.26 50.47 -2.99
N ARG A 962 -3.19 51.24 -3.57
CA ARG A 962 -4.54 50.75 -3.90
C ARG A 962 -4.50 49.73 -5.04
N GLN A 963 -3.75 50.02 -6.10
CA GLN A 963 -3.61 49.17 -7.29
C GLN A 963 -2.98 47.81 -6.94
N LEU A 964 -2.07 47.78 -5.97
CA LEU A 964 -1.44 46.56 -5.44
C LEU A 964 -2.24 45.87 -4.32
N GLY A 965 -3.38 46.42 -3.89
CA GLY A 965 -4.19 45.85 -2.81
C GLY A 965 -3.57 46.01 -1.41
N CYS A 966 -2.60 46.89 -1.25
CA CYS A 966 -1.76 47.09 -0.08
C CYS A 966 -2.29 48.14 0.91
N GLY A 967 -3.58 48.50 0.85
CA GLY A 967 -4.20 49.46 1.77
C GLY A 967 -3.87 50.93 1.47
N LEU A 968 -3.67 51.74 2.53
CA LEU A 968 -3.35 53.16 2.43
C LEU A 968 -1.87 53.38 2.17
N ALA A 969 -1.49 54.44 1.45
CA ALA A 969 -0.10 54.84 1.37
C ALA A 969 0.36 55.47 2.69
N LEU A 970 1.45 54.94 3.23
CA LEU A 970 2.14 55.48 4.40
C LEU A 970 3.29 56.41 3.99
N GLU A 971 3.95 56.11 2.87
CA GLU A 971 5.12 56.85 2.40
C GLU A 971 5.22 56.83 0.88
N ALA A 972 5.62 57.97 0.30
CA ALA A 972 6.05 58.13 -1.08
C ALA A 972 7.55 58.41 -1.08
N GLY A 973 8.36 57.38 -1.27
CA GLY A 973 9.81 57.47 -1.18
C GLY A 973 10.42 58.03 -2.47
N LYS A 974 11.47 58.82 -2.29
CA LYS A 974 12.20 59.55 -3.33
C LYS A 974 13.66 59.13 -3.34
N GLU A 975 14.42 59.64 -4.30
CA GLU A 975 15.88 59.49 -4.40
C GLU A 975 16.34 58.03 -4.34
N ALA A 976 15.60 57.13 -4.99
CA ALA A 976 15.89 55.70 -5.00
C ALA A 976 16.03 55.09 -3.59
N ALA A 977 15.10 55.42 -2.68
CA ALA A 977 15.11 54.97 -1.28
C ALA A 977 15.22 53.43 -1.08
N PHE A 978 14.83 52.64 -2.08
CA PHE A 978 14.95 51.17 -2.10
C PHE A 978 15.99 50.69 -3.14
N GLY A 979 17.02 51.50 -3.39
CA GLY A 979 18.04 51.24 -4.38
C GLY A 979 17.62 51.66 -5.79
N GLN A 980 18.62 51.93 -6.63
CA GLN A 980 18.43 52.31 -8.03
C GLN A 980 18.01 51.09 -8.85
N GLY A 981 17.03 51.27 -9.73
CA GLY A 981 16.62 50.26 -10.70
C GLY A 981 17.54 50.20 -11.91
N THR A 982 17.13 49.37 -12.88
CA THR A 982 17.87 49.14 -14.12
C THR A 982 16.91 49.12 -15.30
N GLY A 983 17.27 49.75 -16.41
CA GLY A 983 16.48 49.73 -17.64
C GLY A 983 15.87 51.10 -17.97
N PRO A 984 14.81 51.18 -18.78
CA PRO A 984 14.17 52.45 -19.11
C PRO A 984 13.43 53.06 -17.91
N ILE A 985 13.34 54.40 -17.85
CA ILE A 985 12.44 55.11 -16.91
C ILE A 985 11.16 55.43 -17.69
N TRP A 986 10.08 54.74 -17.36
CA TRP A 986 8.87 54.73 -18.18
C TRP A 986 7.92 55.89 -17.90
N LEU A 987 7.82 56.31 -16.63
CA LEU A 987 6.90 57.36 -16.20
C LEU A 987 7.67 58.50 -15.53
N ASN A 988 7.26 59.73 -15.82
CA ASN A 988 7.81 60.95 -15.27
C ASN A 988 6.70 62.00 -15.04
N GLU A 989 6.87 62.86 -14.04
CA GLU A 989 5.91 63.89 -13.59
C GLU A 989 4.51 63.32 -13.31
N VAL A 990 4.43 62.20 -12.59
CA VAL A 990 3.15 61.60 -12.22
C VAL A 990 2.44 62.53 -11.21
N LYS A 991 1.16 62.85 -11.47
CA LYS A 991 0.35 63.79 -10.67
C LYS A 991 -1.06 63.27 -10.43
N CYS A 992 -1.18 62.19 -9.68
CA CYS A 992 -2.44 61.60 -9.27
C CYS A 992 -3.22 62.53 -8.30
N LYS A 993 -4.56 62.41 -8.32
CA LYS A 993 -5.46 63.00 -7.31
C LYS A 993 -5.64 62.10 -6.09
N GLY A 994 -5.18 60.85 -6.16
CA GLY A 994 -5.22 59.86 -5.09
C GLY A 994 -6.49 58.98 -5.08
N ASN A 995 -7.46 59.26 -5.96
CA ASN A 995 -8.71 58.50 -6.10
C ASN A 995 -8.76 57.65 -7.37
N GLU A 996 -7.72 57.72 -8.20
CA GLU A 996 -7.58 56.91 -9.40
C GLU A 996 -7.50 55.41 -9.06
N SER A 997 -7.92 54.59 -10.02
CA SER A 997 -7.87 53.12 -9.94
C SER A 997 -6.49 52.56 -10.24
N SER A 998 -5.70 53.25 -11.04
CA SER A 998 -4.41 52.80 -11.54
C SER A 998 -3.47 53.96 -11.79
N LEU A 999 -2.15 53.71 -11.69
CA LEU A 999 -1.11 54.73 -11.91
C LEU A 999 -1.13 55.32 -13.33
N TRP A 1000 -1.63 54.55 -14.30
CA TRP A 1000 -1.78 54.97 -15.70
C TRP A 1000 -2.93 55.96 -15.93
N ASP A 1001 -3.88 56.03 -14.98
CA ASP A 1001 -5.00 56.98 -15.04
C ASP A 1001 -4.58 58.38 -14.60
N CYS A 1002 -3.36 58.50 -14.04
CA CYS A 1002 -2.82 59.76 -13.56
C CYS A 1002 -2.19 60.57 -14.70
N PRO A 1003 -2.36 61.90 -14.72
CA PRO A 1003 -1.59 62.77 -15.60
C PRO A 1003 -0.08 62.55 -15.42
N ALA A 1004 0.62 62.24 -16.51
CA ALA A 1004 2.06 62.04 -16.58
C ALA A 1004 2.60 62.46 -17.96
N ARG A 1005 3.93 62.59 -18.11
CA ARG A 1005 4.56 62.76 -19.42
C ARG A 1005 4.42 61.49 -20.28
N SER A 1006 4.61 61.65 -21.59
CA SER A 1006 4.61 60.53 -22.54
C SER A 1006 5.62 59.45 -22.13
N TRP A 1007 5.20 58.20 -22.24
CA TRP A 1007 5.98 57.02 -21.87
C TRP A 1007 7.39 57.02 -22.47
N GLY A 1008 8.39 56.73 -21.64
CA GLY A 1008 9.80 56.64 -22.03
C GLY A 1008 10.48 57.99 -22.31
N HIS A 1009 9.76 59.11 -22.17
CA HIS A 1009 10.34 60.45 -22.19
C HIS A 1009 10.56 60.94 -20.75
N SER A 1010 11.76 60.69 -20.24
CA SER A 1010 12.20 61.12 -18.90
C SER A 1010 13.55 61.85 -18.99
N ASP A 1011 13.69 62.93 -18.24
CA ASP A 1011 14.95 63.63 -17.95
C ASP A 1011 15.62 63.15 -16.65
N CYS A 1012 15.02 62.17 -15.98
CA CYS A 1012 15.52 61.59 -14.73
C CYS A 1012 16.58 60.51 -14.97
N GLY A 1013 17.39 60.24 -13.94
CA GLY A 1013 18.24 59.05 -13.85
C GLY A 1013 17.75 58.10 -12.75
N HIS A 1014 18.32 56.89 -12.65
CA HIS A 1014 17.86 55.90 -11.63
C HIS A 1014 18.11 56.31 -10.17
N LYS A 1015 18.88 57.37 -9.93
CA LYS A 1015 18.98 58.03 -8.61
C LYS A 1015 17.65 58.67 -8.17
N GLU A 1016 16.75 58.92 -9.11
CA GLU A 1016 15.43 59.56 -8.95
C GLU A 1016 14.31 58.51 -9.06
N ASP A 1017 14.59 57.22 -8.80
CA ASP A 1017 13.56 56.19 -8.86
C ASP A 1017 12.60 56.31 -7.66
N ALA A 1018 11.32 56.42 -7.97
CA ALA A 1018 10.23 56.52 -7.02
C ALA A 1018 9.97 55.19 -6.29
N SER A 1019 9.53 55.28 -5.05
CA SER A 1019 9.18 54.13 -4.20
C SER A 1019 7.96 54.40 -3.34
N VAL A 1020 7.40 53.35 -2.75
CA VAL A 1020 6.23 53.45 -1.86
C VAL A 1020 6.36 52.56 -0.64
N LYS A 1021 5.64 52.93 0.43
CA LYS A 1021 5.38 52.08 1.59
C LYS A 1021 3.90 52.18 1.93
N CYS A 1022 3.22 51.05 2.04
CA CYS A 1022 1.78 50.99 2.26
C CYS A 1022 1.40 50.37 3.62
N SER A 1023 0.18 50.60 4.08
CA SER A 1023 -0.35 50.08 5.33
C SER A 1023 -0.87 48.66 5.15
N VAL A 1024 -0.31 47.69 5.88
CA VAL A 1024 -0.86 46.32 5.90
C VAL A 1024 -2.26 46.37 6.53
N SER A 1025 -3.32 46.31 5.71
CA SER A 1025 -4.70 46.47 6.17
C SER A 1025 -5.26 45.14 6.69
N SER A 1026 -5.15 44.91 8.00
CA SER A 1026 -5.96 43.91 8.71
C SER A 1026 -7.42 44.41 8.79
N ARG A 1027 -8.34 43.82 8.03
CA ARG A 1027 -9.77 44.01 8.21
C ARG A 1027 -10.46 42.69 8.54
N GLY A 1028 -10.82 42.55 9.82
CA GLY A 1028 -11.87 41.65 10.27
C GLY A 1028 -11.63 41.02 11.64
N GLU A 1029 -11.85 41.77 12.73
CA GLU A 1029 -12.66 41.33 13.89
C GLU A 1029 -12.75 42.41 14.98
N ASN A 1030 -13.99 42.73 15.36
CA ASN A 1030 -14.31 43.44 16.60
C ASN A 1030 -14.25 42.42 17.75
N SER A 1031 -13.46 42.68 18.79
CA SER A 1031 -13.93 42.53 20.18
C SER A 1031 -13.00 43.20 21.18
N VAL A 1032 -13.65 43.69 22.22
CA VAL A 1032 -13.13 44.35 23.41
C VAL A 1032 -12.27 43.37 24.22
N HIS A 1033 -11.00 43.69 24.46
CA HIS A 1033 -10.43 43.69 25.82
C HIS A 1033 -9.08 44.40 25.87
N GLU A 1034 -9.02 45.32 26.82
CA GLU A 1034 -7.90 46.17 27.17
C GLU A 1034 -6.99 45.45 28.21
N ILE A 1035 -5.70 45.83 28.23
CA ILE A 1035 -4.72 45.71 29.33
C ILE A 1035 -4.06 44.33 29.56
N GLN A 1036 -2.77 44.19 29.18
CA GLN A 1036 -1.62 44.12 30.11
C GLN A 1036 -0.30 43.84 29.37
N TYR A 1037 0.62 44.80 29.46
CA TYR A 1037 2.06 44.64 29.22
C TYR A 1037 2.75 44.36 30.56
N ARG A 1038 3.53 43.28 30.68
CA ARG A 1038 4.95 43.24 31.16
C ARG A 1038 5.40 41.85 31.66
N GLU A 1039 6.73 41.72 31.63
CA GLU A 1039 7.63 40.71 32.21
C GLU A 1039 7.95 39.51 31.29
N MET A 1040 9.20 39.06 31.08
CA MET A 1040 10.49 39.31 31.75
C MET A 1040 11.65 38.64 30.95
N ASN A 1041 12.88 39.07 31.23
CA ASN A 1041 14.19 38.37 31.10
C ASN A 1041 14.92 38.37 29.74
N SER A 1042 16.26 38.55 29.64
CA SER A 1042 17.31 38.89 30.62
C SER A 1042 18.69 39.07 29.93
N CYS A 1043 19.53 39.93 30.51
CA CYS A 1043 20.99 39.80 30.76
C CYS A 1043 22.09 40.05 29.69
N LEU A 1044 23.02 40.95 30.12
CA LEU A 1044 24.47 41.15 29.86
C LEU A 1044 24.74 42.51 29.15
N LYS A 1045 25.58 43.45 29.61
CA LYS A 1045 26.60 43.57 30.68
C LYS A 1045 26.83 45.07 30.99
N ALA A 1046 27.34 45.38 32.18
CA ALA A 1046 27.72 46.71 32.64
C ALA A 1046 29.20 47.04 32.39
N ASP A 1047 29.51 48.34 32.36
CA ASP A 1047 30.70 49.08 32.85
C ASP A 1047 30.87 50.37 31.99
N ASP A 1048 31.13 51.60 32.45
CA ASP A 1048 30.91 52.37 33.68
C ASP A 1048 31.29 53.85 33.37
N LEU A 1049 30.72 54.80 34.13
CA LEU A 1049 31.19 56.16 34.49
C LEU A 1049 31.00 57.41 33.60
N ASP A 1050 30.06 58.23 34.10
CA ASP A 1050 30.18 59.65 34.51
C ASP A 1050 30.36 60.80 33.51
N LEU A 1051 29.38 61.72 33.50
CA LEU A 1051 29.53 63.06 34.10
C LEU A 1051 28.25 63.93 34.01
N TYR A 1052 27.73 64.28 35.18
CA TYR A 1052 27.14 65.56 35.63
C TYR A 1052 26.37 66.49 34.65
N ASN A 1053 25.05 66.50 34.84
CA ASN A 1053 24.22 67.57 35.43
C ASN A 1053 23.99 68.93 34.71
N SER A 1054 22.72 69.38 34.88
CA SER A 1054 22.20 70.75 34.84
C SER A 1054 21.89 71.35 33.44
N SER A 1055 20.64 71.42 32.99
CA SER A 1055 19.47 72.22 33.45
C SER A 1055 19.34 73.56 32.75
N GLY A 1056 18.10 73.90 32.38
CA GLY A 1056 17.62 75.27 32.21
C GLY A 1056 17.27 75.60 30.77
N ASP A 1057 16.03 75.34 30.35
CA ASP A 1057 14.85 76.20 30.54
C ASP A 1057 15.02 77.53 29.79
N HIS A 1058 14.33 77.68 28.66
CA HIS A 1058 13.00 78.30 28.53
C HIS A 1058 13.16 79.73 28.02
N VAL A 1059 12.48 80.08 26.92
CA VAL A 1059 11.54 81.23 26.86
C VAL A 1059 10.64 81.04 25.63
N ASP A 1060 9.35 80.85 25.92
CA ASP A 1060 8.13 81.38 25.31
C ASP A 1060 7.98 81.75 23.81
N VAL A 1061 6.89 81.20 23.28
CA VAL A 1061 5.79 81.85 22.53
C VAL A 1061 6.16 82.56 21.21
N GLN A 1062 5.82 81.93 20.08
CA GLN A 1062 4.55 82.17 19.36
C GLN A 1062 4.28 81.08 18.32
#